data_AF-D3BLJ2-F1
#
_entry.id   AF-D3BLJ2-F1
#
_cell.length_a   1.000
_cell.length_b   1.000
_cell.length_c   1.000
_cell.angle_alpha   90.00
_cell.angle_beta   90.00
_cell.angle_gamma   90.00
#
_symmetry.space_group_name_H-M   'P 1'
#
loop_
_entity.id
_entity.type
_entity.pdbx_description
1 polymer ?
#
loop_
_entity_poly.entity_id
_entity_poly.type
_entity_poly.pdbx_seq_one_letter_code
_entity_poly.pdbx_strand_id
1 'polypeptide(L)'
;MNNIKLTDKLINGKNVLEINLNTLQQYIVLVYNHLKDKENEQHTNITLIGNINHIYDSYAVDFKSICVELLNKSQSYTINIEKNLFKNNLDYFEQSHIINNKRYHSISRFTNSNAINDVYLVCGTDDHRLINYKGKDNQKSYERAKNEIKSMKLLKYNRRFVQLVDYHHDKDNQIFHIITEYCDGGDLSQKYKHLTDINLIFSESYISNYISQLFNILLDLDKHGIVHCDIKPSNIFIHELDDYGTLILGDFGCCKFIDKSTIIEYQDTKEHTLETNDFNSKTIDHEISVSAISNINATRGTIGYISPEAMKRQYAQSCDIFSIGSTILKLLCCHPDDRNNHQLFQSTKREIKISECRYSKQLIEFIHRLLDQSPKNRESLNQILNQYIETNTNNKIITFNLNTPFHNTSVNVTEINFGYEFNQILSIGVLPESLESLVFGRNFNQILSVGVLPESLKSLKFGFRFNQILSVGVLPESLKSLIFGIEFNQILSVGVLPESLESLVFGNRFNQILSVGVLPESLKSLVFGIEFNQILSVGVLPESLYSLKFGRKFNQILSVGVLPESLESLKFGRKFNQILSVGVLPESLKSLVFGYEFNQILSVGVLPESLYSLKFGWEFNQILSVGVLPESLYSLKFGWKFNQILSVGVLPESLESLEFGCKFNQILSVGVLPESIESLEFGYYFNQILSVGVLPKSLESLVFGNGFNQKLSVGVLPESLKSLSMTNYIDRKDLPQHIENLFIRGQRIDIDSF
;
A
#
# COMPACT_ATOMS: atom_id res chain seq x y z
N MET A 1 -25.59 -27.78 -24.00
CA MET A 1 -26.72 -27.95 -23.06
C MET A 1 -26.37 -28.58 -21.69
N ASN A 2 -25.13 -29.02 -21.38
CA ASN A 2 -24.84 -29.76 -20.12
C ASN A 2 -23.87 -29.08 -19.12
N ASN A 3 -23.60 -27.78 -19.21
CA ASN A 3 -22.48 -27.17 -18.47
C ASN A 3 -22.87 -26.44 -17.17
N ILE A 4 -24.16 -26.39 -16.80
CA ILE A 4 -24.65 -25.69 -15.60
C ILE A 4 -25.33 -26.70 -14.70
N LYS A 5 -24.84 -26.83 -13.46
CA LYS A 5 -25.40 -27.73 -12.45
C LYS A 5 -25.83 -26.94 -11.22
N LEU A 6 -27.06 -27.17 -10.78
CA LEU A 6 -27.50 -26.74 -9.45
C LEU A 6 -26.83 -27.61 -8.40
N THR A 7 -26.21 -26.98 -7.41
CA THR A 7 -25.58 -27.69 -6.29
C THR A 7 -26.45 -27.60 -5.05
N ASP A 8 -26.35 -28.59 -4.16
CA ASP A 8 -27.02 -28.57 -2.86
C ASP A 8 -26.31 -27.65 -1.84
N LYS A 9 -25.27 -26.91 -2.26
CA LYS A 9 -24.51 -26.00 -1.41
C LYS A 9 -25.21 -24.64 -1.34
N LEU A 10 -25.25 -24.09 -0.12
CA LEU A 10 -25.70 -22.73 0.16
C LEU A 10 -24.52 -21.87 0.59
N ILE A 11 -24.34 -20.69 -0.02
CA ILE A 11 -23.39 -19.68 0.45
C ILE A 11 -24.20 -18.48 0.92
N ASN A 12 -24.09 -18.11 2.20
CA ASN A 12 -24.88 -17.05 2.83
C ASN A 12 -26.41 -17.22 2.64
N GLY A 13 -26.91 -18.46 2.71
CA GLY A 13 -28.33 -18.78 2.55
C GLY A 13 -28.85 -18.71 1.11
N LYS A 14 -27.96 -18.58 0.12
CA LYS A 14 -28.29 -18.49 -1.30
C LYS A 14 -27.82 -19.73 -2.06
N ASN A 15 -28.59 -20.14 -3.06
CA ASN A 15 -28.33 -21.33 -3.87
C ASN A 15 -27.12 -21.11 -4.79
N VAL A 16 -26.34 -22.17 -4.96
CA VAL A 16 -25.11 -22.13 -5.76
C VAL A 16 -25.29 -22.90 -7.07
N LEU A 17 -25.01 -22.23 -8.18
CA LEU A 17 -24.89 -22.80 -9.51
C LEU A 17 -23.40 -22.95 -9.86
N GLU A 18 -23.04 -24.14 -10.33
CA GLU A 18 -21.69 -24.49 -10.75
C GLU A 18 -21.65 -24.64 -12.27
N ILE A 19 -20.73 -23.91 -12.92
CA ILE A 19 -20.52 -23.99 -14.36
C ILE A 19 -19.17 -24.64 -14.66
N ASN A 20 -19.19 -25.75 -15.38
CA ASN A 20 -17.99 -26.46 -15.80
C ASN A 20 -17.57 -26.03 -17.21
N LEU A 21 -16.40 -25.40 -17.32
CA LEU A 21 -15.77 -25.06 -18.59
C LEU A 21 -14.81 -26.19 -18.98
N ASN A 22 -15.30 -27.08 -19.85
CA ASN A 22 -14.67 -28.36 -20.27
C ASN A 22 -13.21 -28.28 -20.75
N THR A 23 -12.62 -27.09 -20.94
CA THR A 23 -11.27 -26.90 -21.49
C THR A 23 -10.20 -26.46 -20.47
N LEU A 24 -10.56 -26.05 -19.25
CA LEU A 24 -9.60 -25.47 -18.30
C LEU A 24 -9.61 -26.09 -16.89
N GLN A 25 -10.47 -27.08 -16.60
CA GLN A 25 -10.75 -27.54 -15.22
C GLN A 25 -11.13 -26.37 -14.28
N GLN A 26 -11.81 -25.36 -14.81
CA GLN A 26 -12.23 -24.17 -14.07
C GLN A 26 -13.74 -24.20 -13.83
N TYR A 27 -14.12 -24.05 -12.57
CA TYR A 27 -15.48 -23.91 -12.08
C TYR A 27 -15.80 -22.43 -11.83
N ILE A 28 -16.88 -21.92 -12.42
CA ILE A 28 -17.44 -20.61 -12.06
C ILE A 28 -18.58 -20.84 -11.06
N VAL A 29 -18.49 -20.18 -9.91
CA VAL A 29 -19.48 -20.25 -8.83
C VAL A 29 -20.41 -19.03 -8.92
N LEU A 30 -21.67 -19.28 -9.24
CA LEU A 30 -22.72 -18.27 -9.27
C LEU A 30 -23.63 -18.45 -8.06
N VAL A 31 -23.87 -17.37 -7.33
CA VAL A 31 -24.79 -17.38 -6.19
C VAL A 31 -26.08 -16.65 -6.59
N TYR A 32 -27.22 -17.34 -6.55
CA TYR A 32 -28.52 -16.78 -6.93
C TYR A 32 -29.52 -16.77 -5.77
N ASN A 33 -30.41 -15.78 -5.75
CA ASN A 33 -31.51 -15.70 -4.81
C ASN A 33 -32.83 -15.42 -5.52
N HIS A 34 -33.90 -16.12 -5.13
CA HIS A 34 -35.26 -15.78 -5.53
C HIS A 34 -35.84 -14.82 -4.50
N LEU A 35 -35.96 -13.54 -4.85
CA LEU A 35 -36.74 -12.60 -4.06
C LEU A 35 -38.11 -12.42 -4.73
N LYS A 36 -39.18 -12.66 -3.97
CA LYS A 36 -40.53 -12.24 -4.33
C LYS A 36 -40.77 -10.88 -3.70
N ASP A 37 -40.84 -9.82 -4.51
CA ASP A 37 -41.39 -8.55 -4.05
C ASP A 37 -42.92 -8.55 -4.10
N LYS A 38 -43.53 -7.67 -3.30
CA LYS A 38 -45.00 -7.58 -3.10
C LYS A 38 -45.79 -7.21 -4.36
N GLU A 39 -45.13 -6.81 -5.45
CA GLU A 39 -45.74 -6.46 -6.73
C GLU A 39 -45.31 -7.41 -7.86
N ASN A 40 -45.52 -8.72 -7.70
CA ASN A 40 -45.49 -9.75 -8.76
C ASN A 40 -44.28 -9.81 -9.76
N GLU A 41 -43.27 -8.96 -9.65
CA GLU A 41 -42.06 -9.03 -10.46
C GLU A 41 -41.03 -9.94 -9.77
N GLN A 42 -40.62 -10.99 -10.49
CA GLN A 42 -39.56 -11.90 -10.06
C GLN A 42 -38.21 -11.30 -10.45
N HIS A 43 -37.46 -10.77 -9.48
CA HIS A 43 -36.08 -10.37 -9.71
C HIS A 43 -35.12 -11.49 -9.29
N THR A 44 -34.30 -11.96 -10.23
CA THR A 44 -33.28 -12.98 -9.99
C THR A 44 -31.92 -12.31 -9.92
N ASN A 45 -31.37 -12.13 -8.73
CA ASN A 45 -30.04 -11.52 -8.57
C ASN A 45 -28.96 -12.61 -8.64
N ILE A 46 -28.06 -12.52 -9.61
CA ILE A 46 -26.89 -13.40 -9.75
C ILE A 46 -25.62 -12.62 -9.38
N THR A 47 -24.92 -13.08 -8.34
CA THR A 47 -23.64 -12.50 -7.89
C THR A 47 -22.50 -13.49 -8.17
N LEU A 48 -21.44 -13.01 -8.81
CA LEU A 48 -20.23 -13.78 -9.09
C LEU A 48 -19.26 -13.67 -7.91
N ILE A 49 -18.82 -14.79 -7.34
CA ILE A 49 -17.88 -14.81 -6.21
C ILE A 49 -16.65 -15.65 -6.58
N GLY A 50 -15.63 -15.00 -7.14
CA GLY A 50 -14.25 -15.53 -7.15
C GLY A 50 -13.80 -16.39 -8.35
N ASN A 51 -12.48 -16.52 -8.47
CA ASN A 51 -11.64 -16.63 -9.68
C ASN A 51 -10.99 -18.02 -9.84
N ILE A 52 -10.61 -18.43 -11.07
CA ILE A 52 -9.59 -19.47 -11.28
C ILE A 52 -8.50 -18.98 -12.25
N ASN A 53 -7.36 -18.66 -11.64
CA ASN A 53 -5.95 -18.71 -12.09
C ASN A 53 -5.55 -18.38 -13.55
N HIS A 54 -4.61 -17.43 -13.63
CA HIS A 54 -3.64 -17.14 -14.71
C HIS A 54 -4.20 -17.02 -16.13
N ILE A 55 -4.48 -15.78 -16.55
CA ILE A 55 -4.50 -15.43 -17.98
C ILE A 55 -3.07 -15.05 -18.37
N TYR A 56 -2.39 -15.95 -19.08
CA TYR A 56 -1.26 -15.58 -19.93
C TYR A 56 -1.79 -14.83 -21.17
N ASP A 57 -1.02 -13.85 -21.63
CA ASP A 57 -1.31 -12.85 -22.69
C ASP A 57 -1.58 -13.38 -24.11
N SER A 58 -2.05 -14.60 -24.28
CA SER A 58 -2.42 -15.13 -25.59
C SER A 58 -3.62 -16.05 -25.47
N TYR A 59 -4.53 -15.97 -26.44
CA TYR A 59 -5.79 -16.73 -26.58
C TYR A 59 -7.03 -16.04 -26.00
N ALA A 60 -7.56 -15.10 -26.79
CA ALA A 60 -8.97 -14.70 -26.75
C ALA A 60 -9.83 -15.90 -27.21
N VAL A 61 -10.10 -16.84 -26.30
CA VAL A 61 -11.14 -17.85 -26.52
C VAL A 61 -12.48 -17.27 -26.08
N ASP A 62 -13.40 -17.33 -27.02
CA ASP A 62 -14.82 -16.95 -27.11
C ASP A 62 -15.63 -16.68 -25.81
N PHE A 63 -15.17 -15.76 -24.97
CA PHE A 63 -15.94 -15.11 -23.89
C PHE A 63 -17.26 -14.49 -24.43
N LYS A 64 -17.26 -14.15 -25.73
CA LYS A 64 -18.39 -13.61 -26.50
C LYS A 64 -19.60 -14.56 -26.48
N SER A 65 -19.38 -15.87 -26.66
CA SER A 65 -20.45 -16.87 -26.65
C SER A 65 -21.07 -17.06 -25.26
N ILE A 66 -20.26 -16.99 -24.18
CA ILE A 66 -20.73 -17.09 -22.80
C ILE A 66 -21.57 -15.87 -22.41
N CYS A 67 -21.14 -14.66 -22.80
CA CYS A 67 -21.91 -13.44 -22.58
C CYS A 67 -23.25 -13.48 -23.33
N VAL A 68 -23.27 -13.92 -24.59
CA VAL A 68 -24.51 -14.02 -25.39
C VAL A 68 -25.51 -15.05 -24.83
N GLU A 69 -25.03 -16.16 -24.27
CA GLU A 69 -25.91 -17.17 -23.65
C GLU A 69 -26.48 -16.73 -22.30
N LEU A 70 -25.68 -15.99 -21.50
CA LEU A 70 -26.14 -15.37 -20.25
C LEU A 70 -27.13 -14.22 -20.53
N LEU A 71 -26.82 -13.31 -21.46
CA LEU A 71 -27.65 -12.15 -21.79
C LEU A 71 -29.06 -12.50 -22.31
N ASN A 72 -29.26 -13.71 -22.85
CA ASN A 72 -30.54 -14.13 -23.40
C ASN A 72 -31.56 -14.65 -22.36
N LYS A 73 -31.23 -14.74 -21.07
CA LYS A 73 -32.17 -15.23 -20.04
C LYS A 73 -32.08 -14.47 -18.70
N SER A 74 -32.94 -13.47 -18.56
CA SER A 74 -33.36 -12.77 -17.32
C SER A 74 -32.41 -11.71 -16.72
N GLN A 75 -33.05 -10.71 -16.10
CA GLN A 75 -32.49 -9.42 -15.70
C GLN A 75 -31.47 -9.50 -14.54
N SER A 76 -30.47 -8.62 -14.65
CA SER A 76 -29.40 -8.25 -13.70
C SER A 76 -28.22 -9.21 -13.54
N TYR A 77 -27.05 -8.78 -14.05
CA TYR A 77 -25.75 -9.42 -13.85
C TYR A 77 -24.76 -8.42 -13.25
N THR A 78 -23.91 -8.91 -12.34
CA THR A 78 -22.68 -8.20 -11.95
C THR A 78 -21.49 -8.86 -12.64
N ILE A 79 -20.86 -8.16 -13.58
CA ILE A 79 -19.67 -8.64 -14.29
C ILE A 79 -18.49 -7.75 -13.90
N ASN A 80 -17.40 -8.35 -13.41
CA ASN A 80 -16.16 -7.65 -13.12
C ASN A 80 -15.26 -7.78 -14.37
N ILE A 81 -15.16 -6.71 -15.16
CA ILE A 81 -14.45 -6.71 -16.45
C ILE A 81 -13.30 -5.69 -16.39
N GLU A 82 -12.10 -6.10 -16.80
CA GLU A 82 -10.97 -5.18 -16.99
C GLU A 82 -11.30 -4.10 -18.04
N LYS A 83 -10.94 -2.84 -17.75
CA LYS A 83 -11.25 -1.63 -18.55
C LYS A 83 -10.98 -1.75 -20.06
N ASN A 84 -10.11 -2.66 -20.49
CA ASN A 84 -9.68 -2.80 -21.89
C ASN A 84 -10.61 -3.65 -22.78
N LEU A 85 -11.59 -4.37 -22.22
CA LEU A 85 -12.44 -5.31 -22.97
C LEU A 85 -13.69 -4.69 -23.62
N PHE A 86 -14.03 -3.42 -23.31
CA PHE A 86 -15.26 -2.76 -23.80
C PHE A 86 -15.21 -2.23 -25.24
N LYS A 87 -14.09 -2.38 -25.95
CA LYS A 87 -13.80 -1.61 -27.18
C LYS A 87 -14.79 -1.76 -28.34
N ASN A 88 -15.62 -2.82 -28.41
CA ASN A 88 -16.24 -3.21 -29.68
C ASN A 88 -17.75 -3.53 -29.71
N ASN A 89 -18.55 -3.37 -28.64
CA ASN A 89 -20.04 -3.49 -28.75
C ASN A 89 -20.76 -3.05 -27.46
N LEU A 90 -21.30 -1.82 -27.43
CA LEU A 90 -22.11 -1.29 -26.31
C LEU A 90 -23.63 -1.37 -26.57
N ASP A 91 -24.07 -1.79 -27.76
CA ASP A 91 -25.50 -1.87 -28.15
C ASP A 91 -26.28 -3.02 -27.48
N TYR A 92 -25.66 -3.80 -26.58
CA TYR A 92 -26.29 -4.91 -25.88
C TYR A 92 -27.11 -4.51 -24.64
N PHE A 93 -26.97 -3.28 -24.15
CA PHE A 93 -27.68 -2.82 -22.94
C PHE A 93 -29.06 -2.26 -23.31
N GLU A 94 -30.13 -2.93 -22.85
CA GLU A 94 -31.53 -2.54 -23.15
C GLU A 94 -31.90 -1.15 -22.62
N GLN A 95 -31.28 -0.71 -21.51
CA GLN A 95 -31.55 0.59 -20.89
C GLN A 95 -30.38 1.55 -21.14
N SER A 96 -30.69 2.71 -21.71
CA SER A 96 -29.75 3.82 -21.89
C SER A 96 -30.34 5.13 -21.38
N HIS A 97 -29.47 6.00 -20.88
CA HIS A 97 -29.80 7.32 -20.36
C HIS A 97 -29.08 8.37 -21.21
N ILE A 98 -29.81 9.39 -21.67
CA ILE A 98 -29.25 10.51 -22.43
C ILE A 98 -29.20 11.72 -21.50
N ILE A 99 -28.00 12.24 -21.26
CA ILE A 99 -27.76 13.37 -20.35
C ILE A 99 -26.81 14.32 -21.07
N ASN A 100 -27.24 15.57 -21.25
CA ASN A 100 -26.48 16.61 -21.97
C ASN A 100 -25.93 16.12 -23.32
N ASN A 101 -26.79 15.47 -24.11
CA ASN A 101 -26.48 14.89 -25.43
C ASN A 101 -25.45 13.74 -25.43
N LYS A 102 -25.08 13.22 -24.26
CA LYS A 102 -24.23 12.03 -24.13
C LYS A 102 -25.08 10.81 -23.76
N ARG A 103 -24.79 9.67 -24.38
CA ARG A 103 -25.47 8.40 -24.10
C ARG A 103 -24.68 7.58 -23.09
N TYR A 104 -25.37 7.10 -22.08
CA TYR A 104 -24.85 6.22 -21.03
C TYR A 104 -25.64 4.92 -21.03
N HIS A 105 -24.96 3.78 -21.12
CA HIS A 105 -25.58 2.46 -21.10
C HIS A 105 -25.58 1.88 -19.69
N SER A 106 -26.75 1.42 -19.21
CA SER A 106 -26.88 0.86 -17.86
C SER A 106 -26.31 -0.54 -17.78
N ILE A 107 -25.38 -0.75 -16.84
CA ILE A 107 -24.75 -2.04 -16.57
C ILE A 107 -25.45 -2.74 -15.41
N SER A 108 -25.71 -2.02 -14.32
CA SER A 108 -26.30 -2.58 -13.10
C SER A 108 -27.08 -1.52 -12.33
N ARG A 109 -28.10 -1.93 -11.57
CA ARG A 109 -28.88 -1.09 -10.66
C ARG A 109 -28.51 -1.45 -9.22
N PHE A 110 -28.22 -0.46 -8.39
CA PHE A 110 -27.92 -0.69 -6.97
C PHE A 110 -29.24 -0.89 -6.20
N THR A 111 -29.45 -2.08 -5.62
CA THR A 111 -30.74 -2.54 -5.06
C THR A 111 -31.10 -1.96 -3.68
N ASN A 112 -30.49 -0.86 -3.25
CA ASN A 112 -30.70 -0.28 -1.91
C ASN A 112 -31.57 0.98 -1.87
N SER A 113 -32.09 1.45 -3.01
CA SER A 113 -32.99 2.58 -3.05
C SER A 113 -34.43 2.12 -2.95
N ASN A 114 -35.12 2.51 -1.88
CA ASN A 114 -36.59 2.68 -1.93
C ASN A 114 -36.88 3.41 -3.25
N ALA A 115 -37.89 2.94 -4.02
CA ALA A 115 -38.18 3.17 -5.45
C ALA A 115 -38.22 4.64 -5.98
N ILE A 116 -37.74 5.62 -5.23
CA ILE A 116 -37.84 7.07 -5.42
C ILE A 116 -36.47 7.71 -5.80
N ASN A 117 -35.34 6.99 -5.67
CA ASN A 117 -33.99 7.52 -6.01
C ASN A 117 -33.04 6.44 -6.55
N ASP A 118 -33.22 6.03 -7.81
CA ASP A 118 -32.40 4.96 -8.38
C ASP A 118 -30.96 5.39 -8.67
N VAL A 119 -30.02 4.49 -8.35
CA VAL A 119 -28.61 4.60 -8.73
C VAL A 119 -28.27 3.45 -9.67
N TYR A 120 -27.66 3.78 -10.80
CA TYR A 120 -27.20 2.83 -11.81
C TYR A 120 -25.70 2.97 -12.02
N LEU A 121 -25.01 1.85 -12.18
CA LEU A 121 -23.70 1.82 -12.80
C LEU A 121 -23.89 1.89 -14.32
N VAL A 122 -23.28 2.87 -14.96
CA VAL A 122 -23.40 3.12 -16.40
C VAL A 122 -22.04 3.22 -17.08
N CYS A 123 -21.98 2.94 -18.38
CA CYS A 123 -20.80 3.13 -19.23
C CYS A 123 -21.04 4.26 -20.23
N GLY A 124 -20.13 5.24 -20.27
CA GLY A 124 -20.14 6.31 -21.26
C GLY A 124 -19.81 5.81 -22.68
N THR A 125 -20.57 6.25 -23.67
CA THR A 125 -20.33 5.89 -25.08
C THR A 125 -19.05 6.51 -25.67
N ASP A 126 -18.70 7.74 -25.26
CA ASP A 126 -17.57 8.49 -25.83
C ASP A 126 -16.21 8.22 -25.15
N ASP A 127 -16.22 7.86 -23.86
CA ASP A 127 -15.00 7.71 -23.05
C ASP A 127 -14.83 6.30 -22.45
N HIS A 128 -15.83 5.43 -22.60
CA HIS A 128 -15.88 4.07 -22.06
C HIS A 128 -15.60 3.98 -20.56
N ARG A 129 -15.86 5.06 -19.81
CA ARG A 129 -15.65 5.09 -18.35
C ARG A 129 -16.87 4.59 -17.61
N LEU A 130 -16.63 3.83 -16.54
CA LEU A 130 -17.64 3.43 -15.56
C LEU A 130 -17.98 4.61 -14.65
N ILE A 131 -19.27 4.89 -14.54
CA ILE A 131 -19.83 6.09 -13.92
C ILE A 131 -21.10 5.69 -13.16
N ASN A 132 -21.46 6.43 -12.11
CA ASN A 132 -22.76 6.27 -11.45
C ASN A 132 -23.76 7.31 -11.97
N TYR A 133 -24.97 6.85 -12.30
CA TYR A 133 -26.12 7.67 -12.66
C TYR A 133 -27.17 7.65 -11.54
N LYS A 134 -27.62 8.82 -11.10
CA LYS A 134 -28.64 8.97 -10.05
C LYS A 134 -29.78 9.86 -10.53
N GLY A 135 -31.00 9.32 -10.55
CA GLY A 135 -32.24 10.06 -10.77
C GLY A 135 -32.89 10.42 -9.43
N LYS A 136 -33.30 11.67 -9.24
CA LYS A 136 -34.01 12.11 -8.01
C LYS A 136 -35.32 12.79 -8.34
N ASP A 137 -36.41 12.18 -7.89
CA ASP A 137 -37.79 12.66 -8.08
C ASP A 137 -38.41 13.05 -6.71
N ASN A 138 -39.29 14.07 -6.71
CA ASN A 138 -39.97 14.72 -5.58
C ASN A 138 -39.19 15.83 -4.82
N GLN A 139 -39.92 16.84 -4.30
CA GLN A 139 -39.45 18.09 -3.70
C GLN A 139 -38.36 17.92 -2.63
N LYS A 140 -38.48 16.92 -1.74
CA LYS A 140 -37.47 16.65 -0.70
C LYS A 140 -36.18 16.06 -1.28
N SER A 141 -36.28 15.20 -2.30
CA SER A 141 -35.14 14.63 -3.02
C SER A 141 -34.47 15.68 -3.90
N TYR A 142 -35.25 16.59 -4.48
CA TYR A 142 -34.81 17.72 -5.29
C TYR A 142 -33.89 18.69 -4.53
N GLU A 143 -34.29 19.13 -3.32
CA GLU A 143 -33.43 19.99 -2.50
C GLU A 143 -32.15 19.27 -2.03
N ARG A 144 -32.22 17.95 -1.79
CA ARG A 144 -31.03 17.13 -1.51
C ARG A 144 -30.11 17.04 -2.75
N ALA A 145 -30.67 16.92 -3.95
CA ALA A 145 -29.93 16.91 -5.20
C ALA A 145 -29.14 18.22 -5.42
N LYS A 146 -29.79 19.36 -5.17
CA LYS A 146 -29.15 20.69 -5.25
C LYS A 146 -27.94 20.80 -4.32
N ASN A 147 -28.08 20.37 -3.07
CA ASN A 147 -26.98 20.36 -2.10
C ASN A 147 -25.84 19.45 -2.58
N GLU A 148 -26.17 18.26 -3.08
CA GLU A 148 -25.19 17.30 -3.57
C GLU A 148 -24.36 17.86 -4.73
N ILE A 149 -25.02 18.41 -5.75
CA ILE A 149 -24.36 19.03 -6.91
C ILE A 149 -23.55 20.26 -6.48
N LYS A 150 -24.09 21.11 -5.59
CA LYS A 150 -23.38 22.31 -5.10
C LYS A 150 -22.09 21.93 -4.37
N SER A 151 -22.16 20.95 -3.47
CA SER A 151 -20.99 20.47 -2.72
C SER A 151 -19.93 19.86 -3.64
N MET A 152 -20.33 18.98 -4.58
CA MET A 152 -19.37 18.37 -5.52
C MET A 152 -18.73 19.40 -6.46
N LYS A 153 -19.42 20.49 -6.80
CA LYS A 153 -18.83 21.61 -7.55
C LYS A 153 -17.76 22.34 -6.74
N LEU A 154 -18.01 22.59 -5.45
CA LEU A 154 -17.04 23.24 -4.55
C LEU A 154 -15.83 22.34 -4.28
N LEU A 155 -16.05 21.02 -4.20
CA LEU A 155 -15.02 20.02 -3.88
C LEU A 155 -14.41 19.34 -5.12
N LYS A 156 -14.61 19.95 -6.29
CA LYS A 156 -14.11 19.41 -7.57
C LYS A 156 -12.58 19.28 -7.52
N TYR A 157 -12.06 18.20 -8.10
CA TYR A 157 -10.65 17.79 -8.13
C TYR A 157 -10.07 17.28 -6.80
N ASN A 158 -10.82 17.36 -5.71
CA ASN A 158 -10.38 16.78 -4.44
C ASN A 158 -10.78 15.31 -4.32
N ARG A 159 -9.81 14.41 -4.52
CA ARG A 159 -9.99 12.95 -4.54
C ARG A 159 -10.50 12.33 -3.23
N ARG A 160 -10.58 13.10 -2.13
CA ARG A 160 -11.24 12.68 -0.88
C ARG A 160 -12.77 12.71 -0.96
N PHE A 161 -13.33 13.18 -2.07
CA PHE A 161 -14.77 13.28 -2.29
C PHE A 161 -15.17 12.66 -3.63
N VAL A 162 -16.40 12.13 -3.68
CA VAL A 162 -16.98 11.64 -4.94
C VAL A 162 -17.03 12.77 -5.97
N GLN A 163 -16.47 12.53 -7.15
CA GLN A 163 -16.32 13.55 -8.18
C GLN A 163 -17.53 13.59 -9.12
N LEU A 164 -18.07 14.79 -9.33
CA LEU A 164 -19.10 15.05 -10.33
C LEU A 164 -18.48 15.05 -11.74
N VAL A 165 -19.00 14.19 -12.61
CA VAL A 165 -18.65 14.12 -14.03
C VAL A 165 -19.58 15.01 -14.84
N ASP A 166 -20.90 14.89 -14.64
CA ASP A 166 -21.91 15.69 -15.34
C ASP A 166 -23.23 15.76 -14.55
N TYR A 167 -24.14 16.65 -14.93
CA TYR A 167 -25.51 16.63 -14.46
C TYR A 167 -26.49 17.29 -15.43
N HIS A 168 -27.72 16.79 -15.48
CA HIS A 168 -28.84 17.45 -16.14
C HIS A 168 -29.92 17.83 -15.13
N HIS A 169 -30.51 19.00 -15.33
CA HIS A 169 -31.56 19.53 -14.49
C HIS A 169 -32.82 19.72 -15.34
N ASP A 170 -33.74 18.78 -15.19
CA ASP A 170 -35.09 18.88 -15.74
C ASP A 170 -35.92 19.73 -14.76
N LYS A 171 -36.04 21.02 -15.06
CA LYS A 171 -36.76 21.98 -14.23
C LYS A 171 -38.27 21.71 -14.22
N ASP A 172 -38.79 21.24 -15.35
CA ASP A 172 -40.22 21.10 -15.56
C ASP A 172 -40.76 19.92 -14.75
N ASN A 173 -39.99 18.84 -14.68
CA ASN A 173 -40.31 17.65 -13.89
C ASN A 173 -39.68 17.66 -12.49
N GLN A 174 -38.91 18.69 -12.13
CA GLN A 174 -38.12 18.75 -10.90
C GLN A 174 -37.22 17.53 -10.68
N ILE A 175 -36.60 17.04 -11.76
CA ILE A 175 -35.69 15.89 -11.72
C ILE A 175 -34.25 16.34 -11.92
N PHE A 176 -33.35 15.80 -11.10
CA PHE A 176 -31.92 15.87 -11.36
C PHE A 176 -31.39 14.51 -11.80
N HIS A 177 -30.61 14.54 -12.87
CA HIS A 177 -29.78 13.44 -13.35
C HIS A 177 -28.35 13.77 -12.97
N ILE A 178 -27.73 12.97 -12.09
CA ILE A 178 -26.38 13.23 -11.58
C ILE A 178 -25.46 12.10 -12.05
N ILE A 179 -24.32 12.48 -12.63
CA ILE A 179 -23.29 11.58 -13.17
C ILE A 179 -22.01 11.77 -12.36
N THR A 180 -21.56 10.73 -11.65
CA THR A 180 -20.34 10.78 -10.81
C THR A 180 -19.34 9.70 -11.18
N GLU A 181 -18.06 9.90 -10.82
CA GLU A 181 -17.07 8.83 -10.89
C GLU A 181 -17.52 7.61 -10.06
N TYR A 182 -17.25 6.40 -10.57
CA TYR A 182 -17.49 5.15 -9.85
C TYR A 182 -16.37 4.89 -8.84
N CYS A 183 -16.73 4.54 -7.60
CA CYS A 183 -15.81 4.09 -6.56
C CYS A 183 -15.80 2.56 -6.53
N ASP A 184 -14.71 1.96 -6.97
CA ASP A 184 -14.60 0.53 -7.25
C ASP A 184 -14.31 -0.36 -6.03
N GLY A 185 -13.71 0.19 -4.97
CA GLY A 185 -13.41 -0.55 -3.73
C GLY A 185 -14.58 -0.72 -2.76
N GLY A 186 -15.80 -0.37 -3.16
CA GLY A 186 -16.98 -0.45 -2.30
C GLY A 186 -17.00 0.59 -1.18
N ASP A 187 -17.75 0.33 -0.12
CA ASP A 187 -17.91 1.23 1.04
C ASP A 187 -17.47 0.61 2.37
N LEU A 188 -17.23 1.45 3.39
CA LEU A 188 -16.78 0.99 4.71
C LEU A 188 -17.81 0.07 5.40
N SER A 189 -19.10 0.16 5.08
CA SER A 189 -20.11 -0.77 5.62
C SER A 189 -19.91 -2.17 5.02
N GLN A 190 -19.58 -2.26 3.74
CA GLN A 190 -19.22 -3.52 3.07
C GLN A 190 -17.92 -4.09 3.62
N LYS A 191 -16.89 -3.25 3.83
CA LYS A 191 -15.62 -3.69 4.45
C LYS A 191 -15.83 -4.20 5.88
N TYR A 192 -16.60 -3.48 6.69
CA TYR A 192 -17.00 -3.93 8.03
C TYR A 192 -17.69 -5.30 7.97
N LYS A 193 -18.68 -5.46 7.07
CA LYS A 193 -19.41 -6.72 6.91
C LYS A 193 -18.49 -7.86 6.51
N HIS A 194 -17.59 -7.63 5.54
CA HIS A 194 -16.62 -8.61 5.11
C HIS A 194 -15.74 -9.08 6.28
N LEU A 195 -15.17 -8.16 7.06
CA LEU A 195 -14.36 -8.50 8.23
C LEU A 195 -15.16 -9.27 9.29
N THR A 196 -16.41 -8.87 9.54
CA THR A 196 -17.28 -9.61 10.48
C THR A 196 -17.60 -11.02 10.00
N ASP A 197 -17.82 -11.21 8.69
CA ASP A 197 -18.18 -12.51 8.10
C ASP A 197 -17.00 -13.50 8.19
N ILE A 198 -15.75 -12.99 8.13
CA ILE A 198 -14.52 -13.80 8.25
C ILE A 198 -13.91 -13.76 9.67
N ASN A 199 -14.60 -13.18 10.66
CA ASN A 199 -14.15 -13.04 12.04
C ASN A 199 -12.79 -12.34 12.22
N LEU A 200 -12.50 -11.33 11.39
CA LEU A 200 -11.37 -10.42 11.58
C LEU A 200 -11.83 -9.08 12.15
N ILE A 201 -10.89 -8.32 12.70
CA ILE A 201 -11.10 -6.97 13.23
C ILE A 201 -10.21 -5.96 12.49
N PHE A 202 -10.58 -4.69 12.54
CA PHE A 202 -9.65 -3.63 12.14
C PHE A 202 -8.52 -3.54 13.18
N SER A 203 -7.28 -3.53 12.74
CA SER A 203 -6.16 -3.24 13.64
C SER A 203 -6.16 -1.76 14.02
N GLU A 204 -5.56 -1.44 15.16
CA GLU A 204 -5.44 -0.04 15.61
C GLU A 204 -4.69 0.84 14.60
N SER A 205 -3.72 0.29 13.87
CA SER A 205 -3.04 0.99 12.76
C SER A 205 -3.99 1.37 11.63
N TYR A 206 -4.90 0.47 11.22
CA TYR A 206 -5.96 0.80 10.25
C TYR A 206 -6.89 1.90 10.78
N ILE A 207 -7.30 1.81 12.04
CA ILE A 207 -8.20 2.79 12.67
C ILE A 207 -7.54 4.16 12.76
N SER A 208 -6.29 4.24 13.19
CA SER A 208 -5.53 5.51 13.27
C SER A 208 -5.37 6.16 11.88
N ASN A 209 -5.13 5.36 10.84
CA ASN A 209 -5.07 5.85 9.47
C ASN A 209 -6.42 6.40 9.00
N TYR A 210 -7.52 5.68 9.22
CA TYR A 210 -8.88 6.13 8.89
C TYR A 210 -9.28 7.38 9.66
N ILE A 211 -8.96 7.47 10.95
CA ILE A 211 -9.11 8.69 11.76
C ILE A 211 -8.45 9.86 11.04
N SER A 212 -7.17 9.73 10.69
CA SER A 212 -6.41 10.78 10.01
C SER A 212 -7.06 11.19 8.68
N GLN A 213 -7.49 10.23 7.86
CA GLN A 213 -8.17 10.51 6.59
C GLN A 213 -9.53 11.22 6.79
N LEU A 214 -10.33 10.78 7.76
CA LEU A 214 -11.63 11.39 8.08
C LEU A 214 -11.49 12.82 8.61
N PHE A 215 -10.46 13.11 9.41
CA PHE A 215 -10.19 14.47 9.85
C PHE A 215 -9.69 15.38 8.72
N ASN A 216 -8.86 14.86 7.79
CA ASN A 216 -8.50 15.57 6.56
C ASN A 216 -9.72 15.88 5.67
N ILE A 217 -10.70 14.97 5.63
CA ILE A 217 -12.01 15.23 4.99
C ILE A 217 -12.74 16.40 5.67
N LEU A 218 -12.84 16.40 7.00
CA LEU A 218 -13.49 17.50 7.74
C LEU A 218 -12.83 18.85 7.49
N LEU A 219 -11.51 18.90 7.45
CA LEU A 219 -10.75 20.12 7.17
C LEU A 219 -11.08 20.70 5.79
N ASP A 220 -11.30 19.84 4.79
CA ASP A 220 -11.67 20.30 3.45
C ASP A 220 -13.13 20.75 3.34
N LEU A 221 -14.03 20.10 4.10
CA LEU A 221 -15.42 20.56 4.23
C LEU A 221 -15.47 21.94 4.89
N ASP A 222 -14.69 22.14 5.94
CA ASP A 222 -14.61 23.39 6.69
C ASP A 222 -14.18 24.57 5.83
N LYS A 223 -13.18 24.38 4.96
CA LYS A 223 -12.72 25.41 4.01
C LYS A 223 -13.87 26.03 3.21
N HIS A 224 -14.90 25.23 2.91
CA HIS A 224 -16.07 25.62 2.12
C HIS A 224 -17.33 25.90 2.99
N GLY A 225 -17.21 25.86 4.31
CA GLY A 225 -18.34 26.04 5.23
C GLY A 225 -19.39 24.93 5.11
N ILE A 226 -18.98 23.71 4.77
CA ILE A 226 -19.89 22.57 4.58
C ILE A 226 -19.94 21.75 5.87
N VAL A 227 -21.14 21.44 6.33
CA VAL A 227 -21.40 20.38 7.33
C VAL A 227 -22.15 19.26 6.65
N HIS A 228 -21.58 18.06 6.60
CA HIS A 228 -22.09 16.91 5.85
C HIS A 228 -23.43 16.39 6.42
N CYS A 229 -23.55 16.31 7.74
CA CYS A 229 -24.74 15.86 8.49
C CYS A 229 -25.16 14.39 8.28
N ASP A 230 -24.45 13.60 7.49
CA ASP A 230 -24.72 12.16 7.28
C ASP A 230 -23.45 11.34 7.04
N ILE A 231 -22.38 11.61 7.82
CA ILE A 231 -21.16 10.77 7.77
C ILE A 231 -21.46 9.43 8.45
N LYS A 232 -21.24 8.34 7.72
CA LYS A 232 -21.45 6.96 8.18
C LYS A 232 -20.71 5.98 7.25
N PRO A 233 -20.47 4.73 7.66
CA PRO A 233 -19.73 3.76 6.85
C PRO A 233 -20.24 3.59 5.41
N SER A 234 -21.56 3.59 5.17
CA SER A 234 -22.13 3.40 3.83
C SER A 234 -21.94 4.59 2.88
N ASN A 235 -21.54 5.75 3.40
CA ASN A 235 -21.31 6.97 2.62
C ASN A 235 -19.81 7.26 2.43
N ILE A 236 -18.94 6.41 2.98
CA ILE A 236 -17.49 6.49 2.87
C ILE A 236 -17.03 5.33 2.00
N PHE A 237 -16.68 5.65 0.77
CA PHE A 237 -16.17 4.69 -0.21
C PHE A 237 -14.66 4.48 -0.02
N ILE A 238 -14.16 3.36 -0.55
CA ILE A 238 -12.75 2.98 -0.47
C ILE A 238 -12.20 2.87 -1.89
N HIS A 239 -10.98 3.37 -2.10
CA HIS A 239 -10.19 3.10 -3.28
C HIS A 239 -8.92 2.35 -2.85
N GLU A 240 -8.80 1.07 -3.23
CA GLU A 240 -7.71 0.18 -2.79
C GLU A 240 -6.44 0.36 -3.64
N LEU A 241 -5.86 1.57 -3.66
CA LEU A 241 -4.55 1.82 -4.31
C LEU A 241 -3.36 1.53 -3.39
N ASP A 242 -3.59 1.55 -2.08
CA ASP A 242 -2.58 1.57 -1.03
C ASP A 242 -2.92 0.56 0.07
N ASP A 243 -1.93 0.16 0.87
CA ASP A 243 -2.08 -0.88 1.92
C ASP A 243 -3.26 -0.65 2.89
N TYR A 244 -3.65 0.61 3.12
CA TYR A 244 -4.77 0.97 4.00
C TYR A 244 -6.09 1.32 3.26
N GLY A 245 -6.03 1.56 1.95
CA GLY A 245 -7.14 2.11 1.15
C GLY A 245 -7.38 3.62 1.38
N THR A 246 -7.69 4.35 0.31
CA THR A 246 -8.06 5.77 0.37
C THR A 246 -9.56 5.93 0.63
N LEU A 247 -9.95 6.73 1.62
CA LEU A 247 -11.34 7.04 1.94
C LEU A 247 -11.87 8.17 1.06
N ILE A 248 -13.07 7.98 0.51
CA ILE A 248 -13.76 8.94 -0.36
C ILE A 248 -15.16 9.19 0.22
N LEU A 249 -15.43 10.40 0.70
CA LEU A 249 -16.75 10.77 1.23
C LEU A 249 -17.72 11.13 0.09
N GLY A 250 -18.93 10.56 0.12
CA GLY A 250 -20.01 10.86 -0.79
C GLY A 250 -21.36 11.09 -0.09
N ASP A 251 -22.40 11.28 -0.90
CA ASP A 251 -23.79 11.56 -0.49
C ASP A 251 -23.99 12.84 0.35
N PHE A 252 -23.80 13.97 -0.32
CA PHE A 252 -23.98 15.31 0.24
C PHE A 252 -25.46 15.76 0.32
N GLY A 253 -26.42 14.86 0.17
CA GLY A 253 -27.84 15.23 0.13
C GLY A 253 -28.31 15.94 1.40
N CYS A 254 -27.78 15.54 2.56
CA CYS A 254 -28.15 16.09 3.86
C CYS A 254 -27.37 17.36 4.26
N CYS A 255 -26.37 17.77 3.49
CA CYS A 255 -25.42 18.78 3.95
C CYS A 255 -26.04 20.18 4.18
N LYS A 256 -25.33 20.99 4.94
CA LYS A 256 -25.63 22.40 5.22
C LYS A 256 -24.42 23.26 4.85
N PHE A 257 -24.72 24.48 4.42
CA PHE A 257 -23.71 25.51 4.15
C PHE A 257 -23.84 26.55 5.26
N ILE A 258 -22.78 26.72 6.04
CA ILE A 258 -22.67 27.70 7.11
C ILE A 258 -21.88 28.90 6.55
N ASP A 259 -22.42 30.09 6.73
CA ASP A 259 -21.74 31.31 6.32
C ASP A 259 -20.61 31.66 7.31
N LYS A 260 -19.40 31.85 6.78
CA LYS A 260 -18.22 32.17 7.60
C LYS A 260 -18.24 33.60 8.14
N SER A 261 -18.95 34.53 7.49
CA SER A 261 -19.11 35.91 8.01
C SER A 261 -19.97 36.01 9.26
N THR A 262 -20.74 34.97 9.59
CA THR A 262 -21.52 34.89 10.84
C THR A 262 -20.76 34.19 11.98
N ILE A 263 -19.53 33.74 11.74
CA ILE A 263 -18.62 33.26 12.79
C ILE A 263 -18.03 34.48 13.49
N ILE A 264 -18.87 35.22 14.21
CA ILE A 264 -18.40 35.88 15.43
C ILE A 264 -17.98 34.72 16.32
N GLU A 265 -16.75 34.80 16.81
CA GLU A 265 -16.19 33.88 17.78
C GLU A 265 -17.25 33.48 18.80
N TYR A 266 -17.30 32.20 19.17
CA TYR A 266 -17.95 31.78 20.40
C TYR A 266 -17.18 32.39 21.59
N GLN A 267 -17.26 33.71 21.73
CA GLN A 267 -16.91 34.49 22.91
C GLN A 267 -18.22 35.04 23.45
N ASP A 268 -18.46 34.69 24.71
CA ASP A 268 -19.45 35.24 25.63
C ASP A 268 -20.39 36.32 25.09
N THR A 269 -21.62 35.93 24.72
CA THR A 269 -22.77 36.79 25.01
C THR A 269 -24.02 35.94 25.31
N LYS A 270 -24.78 36.48 26.25
CA LYS A 270 -26.03 35.97 26.82
C LYS A 270 -27.09 35.62 25.78
N GLU A 271 -28.03 34.79 26.23
CA GLU A 271 -29.39 34.60 25.68
C GLU A 271 -29.83 35.77 24.78
N HIS A 272 -29.84 35.52 23.47
CA HIS A 272 -30.68 36.27 22.56
C HIS A 272 -31.57 35.30 21.81
N THR A 273 -32.79 35.18 22.32
CA THR A 273 -33.98 34.79 21.58
C THR A 273 -34.08 35.63 20.31
N LEU A 274 -33.85 35.02 19.15
CA LEU A 274 -34.36 35.54 17.89
C LEU A 274 -35.78 34.99 17.72
N GLU A 275 -36.73 35.84 18.11
CA GLU A 275 -38.13 35.71 17.77
C GLU A 275 -38.28 35.77 16.24
N THR A 276 -38.87 34.74 15.65
CA THR A 276 -39.65 34.91 14.43
C THR A 276 -41.10 34.63 14.79
N ASN A 277 -41.86 35.72 14.83
CA ASN A 277 -43.30 35.78 15.01
C ASN A 277 -44.04 34.88 14.02
N ASP A 278 -44.89 33.99 14.54
CA ASP A 278 -46.24 33.80 14.04
C ASP A 278 -47.09 33.16 15.16
N PHE A 279 -47.79 34.03 15.89
CA PHE A 279 -48.83 33.66 16.85
C PHE A 279 -50.13 33.36 16.09
N ASN A 280 -50.69 32.17 16.30
CA ASN A 280 -52.12 31.99 16.58
C ASN A 280 -52.44 30.53 16.92
N SER A 281 -52.72 30.25 18.20
CA SER A 281 -54.05 29.77 18.62
C SER A 281 -54.03 29.15 20.02
N LYS A 282 -54.74 29.82 20.93
CA LYS A 282 -55.65 29.32 21.98
C LYS A 282 -55.42 27.91 22.55
N THR A 283 -55.21 27.91 23.85
CA THR A 283 -55.49 26.83 24.82
C THR A 283 -56.86 26.18 24.58
N ILE A 284 -56.88 24.87 24.32
CA ILE A 284 -57.99 23.97 24.59
C ILE A 284 -57.39 22.63 25.06
N ASP A 285 -57.66 22.27 26.31
CA ASP A 285 -57.44 20.95 26.86
C ASP A 285 -58.33 19.93 26.13
N HIS A 286 -57.74 18.97 25.43
CA HIS A 286 -58.35 17.66 25.17
C HIS A 286 -57.27 16.66 24.72
N GLU A 287 -57.29 15.47 25.32
CA GLU A 287 -56.49 14.31 24.95
C GLU A 287 -56.65 13.99 23.44
N ILE A 288 -55.55 14.09 22.69
CA ILE A 288 -55.48 13.68 21.29
C ILE A 288 -54.35 12.66 21.13
N SER A 289 -54.68 11.58 20.42
CA SER A 289 -53.89 10.38 20.17
C SER A 289 -52.52 10.63 19.54
N VAL A 290 -51.56 9.78 19.95
CA VAL A 290 -50.13 9.76 19.56
C VAL A 290 -49.88 9.52 18.05
N SER A 291 -50.93 9.36 17.23
CA SER A 291 -50.80 9.10 15.78
C SER A 291 -50.87 10.33 14.88
N ALA A 292 -51.05 11.54 15.40
CA ALA A 292 -51.23 12.76 14.60
C ALA A 292 -50.07 13.79 14.65
N ILE A 293 -48.93 13.49 15.30
CA ILE A 293 -47.74 14.36 15.35
C ILE A 293 -46.70 14.04 14.25
N SER A 294 -47.00 13.12 13.33
CA SER A 294 -46.03 12.62 12.33
C SER A 294 -45.74 13.55 11.14
N ASN A 295 -46.32 14.76 11.06
CA ASN A 295 -46.28 15.58 9.85
C ASN A 295 -45.64 16.98 9.96
N ILE A 296 -44.76 17.23 10.95
CA ILE A 296 -43.96 18.48 10.97
C ILE A 296 -42.46 18.22 11.26
N ASN A 297 -41.68 18.22 10.16
CA ASN A 297 -40.22 18.45 10.08
C ASN A 297 -39.24 17.35 10.59
N ALA A 298 -38.83 16.45 9.69
CA ALA A 298 -37.83 15.40 9.94
C ALA A 298 -36.39 15.93 10.12
N THR A 299 -35.70 15.49 11.16
CA THR A 299 -34.25 15.70 11.40
C THR A 299 -33.40 15.07 10.29
N ARG A 300 -32.31 15.72 9.88
CA ARG A 300 -31.37 15.24 8.85
C ARG A 300 -30.36 14.23 9.42
N GLY A 301 -29.97 13.25 8.60
CA GLY A 301 -28.96 12.23 8.93
C GLY A 301 -29.55 10.85 9.25
N THR A 302 -28.67 9.90 9.55
CA THR A 302 -29.00 8.50 9.82
C THR A 302 -28.97 8.19 11.31
N ILE A 303 -30.04 7.60 11.82
CA ILE A 303 -30.16 7.18 13.24
C ILE A 303 -28.92 6.37 13.65
N GLY A 304 -28.36 6.73 14.81
CA GLY A 304 -27.11 6.18 15.33
C GLY A 304 -25.85 6.99 15.02
N TYR A 305 -25.91 7.88 14.03
CA TYR A 305 -24.79 8.78 13.68
C TYR A 305 -25.09 10.26 13.94
N ILE A 306 -26.34 10.60 14.28
CA ILE A 306 -26.82 11.98 14.53
C ILE A 306 -26.39 12.46 15.92
N SER A 307 -25.72 13.60 15.99
CA SER A 307 -25.34 14.27 17.25
C SER A 307 -26.56 14.83 18.01
N PRO A 308 -26.48 15.03 19.34
CA PRO A 308 -27.60 15.56 20.13
C PRO A 308 -28.09 16.93 19.66
N GLU A 309 -27.17 17.80 19.27
CA GLU A 309 -27.49 19.14 18.77
C GLU A 309 -28.10 19.10 17.37
N ALA A 310 -27.66 18.17 16.50
CA ALA A 310 -28.30 17.95 15.21
C ALA A 310 -29.73 17.43 15.36
N MET A 311 -30.02 16.61 16.39
CA MET A 311 -31.39 16.21 16.75
C MET A 311 -32.28 17.41 17.11
N LYS A 312 -31.68 18.47 17.69
CA LYS A 312 -32.32 19.76 17.96
C LYS A 312 -32.24 20.74 16.78
N ARG A 313 -31.84 20.27 15.59
CA ARG A 313 -31.65 21.05 14.35
C ARG A 313 -30.62 22.17 14.43
N GLN A 314 -29.68 22.06 15.38
CA GLN A 314 -28.50 22.92 15.45
C GLN A 314 -27.38 22.20 14.70
N TYR A 315 -27.01 22.75 13.54
CA TYR A 315 -26.01 22.14 12.66
C TYR A 315 -24.71 22.94 12.73
N ALA A 316 -23.65 22.29 13.17
CA ALA A 316 -22.30 22.83 13.26
C ALA A 316 -21.31 21.73 12.89
N GLN A 317 -20.04 22.08 12.70
CA GLN A 317 -18.99 21.11 12.39
C GLN A 317 -18.85 20.02 13.48
N SER A 318 -19.17 20.34 14.74
CA SER A 318 -19.22 19.37 15.84
C SER A 318 -20.13 18.17 15.56
N CYS A 319 -21.17 18.34 14.73
CA CYS A 319 -22.07 17.27 14.34
C CYS A 319 -21.33 16.19 13.53
N ASP A 320 -20.48 16.60 12.58
CA ASP A 320 -19.72 15.67 11.74
C ASP A 320 -18.60 14.99 12.54
N ILE A 321 -17.99 15.68 13.51
CA ILE A 321 -17.03 15.09 14.45
C ILE A 321 -17.69 13.94 15.24
N PHE A 322 -18.90 14.16 15.74
CA PHE A 322 -19.67 13.12 16.43
C PHE A 322 -20.00 11.95 15.49
N SER A 323 -20.41 12.22 14.25
CA SER A 323 -20.69 11.19 13.25
C SER A 323 -19.46 10.36 12.89
N ILE A 324 -18.27 10.96 12.86
CA ILE A 324 -16.98 10.26 12.74
C ILE A 324 -16.71 9.38 13.96
N GLY A 325 -16.89 9.90 15.18
CA GLY A 325 -16.76 9.10 16.41
C GLY A 325 -17.67 7.86 16.39
N SER A 326 -18.92 8.02 15.93
CA SER A 326 -19.89 6.92 15.81
C SER A 326 -19.51 5.94 14.70
N THR A 327 -18.98 6.44 13.59
CA THR A 327 -18.43 5.63 12.49
C THR A 327 -17.28 4.77 12.98
N ILE A 328 -16.31 5.34 13.70
CA ILE A 328 -15.17 4.59 14.24
C ILE A 328 -15.63 3.58 15.27
N LEU A 329 -16.51 3.97 16.20
CA LEU A 329 -17.11 3.03 17.16
C LEU A 329 -17.73 1.82 16.45
N LYS A 330 -18.45 2.04 15.33
CA LYS A 330 -19.00 0.94 14.53
C LYS A 330 -17.91 0.03 13.98
N LEU A 331 -16.81 0.57 13.48
CA LEU A 331 -15.68 -0.23 12.98
C LEU A 331 -15.00 -1.05 14.08
N LEU A 332 -14.91 -0.51 15.30
CA LEU A 332 -14.35 -1.23 16.45
C LEU A 332 -15.22 -2.43 16.89
N CYS A 333 -16.48 -2.49 16.47
CA CYS A 333 -17.44 -3.55 16.80
C CYS A 333 -17.34 -4.81 15.90
N CYS A 334 -16.25 -5.00 15.13
CA CYS A 334 -16.11 -6.17 14.25
C CYS A 334 -16.05 -7.51 15.01
N HIS A 335 -15.49 -7.50 16.23
CA HIS A 335 -15.38 -8.71 17.05
C HIS A 335 -16.77 -9.21 17.47
N PRO A 336 -17.04 -10.54 17.46
CA PRO A 336 -18.33 -11.11 17.87
C PRO A 336 -18.91 -10.53 19.19
N ASP A 337 -18.09 -10.44 20.23
CA ASP A 337 -18.48 -9.87 21.54
C ASP A 337 -18.93 -8.41 21.49
N ASP A 338 -18.46 -7.64 20.50
CA ASP A 338 -18.68 -6.19 20.41
C ASP A 338 -19.76 -5.82 19.38
N ARG A 339 -20.29 -6.77 18.60
CA ARG A 339 -21.19 -6.50 17.44
C ARG A 339 -22.42 -5.66 17.80
N ASN A 340 -22.89 -5.79 19.04
CA ASN A 340 -24.06 -5.07 19.55
C ASN A 340 -23.71 -3.72 20.18
N ASN A 341 -22.43 -3.40 20.43
CA ASN A 341 -22.04 -2.21 21.21
C ASN A 341 -22.45 -0.91 20.52
N HIS A 342 -22.39 -0.83 19.18
CA HIS A 342 -22.90 0.34 18.46
C HIS A 342 -24.42 0.49 18.54
N GLN A 343 -25.18 -0.61 18.55
CA GLN A 343 -26.64 -0.57 18.77
C GLN A 343 -26.98 -0.23 20.22
N LEU A 344 -26.19 -0.73 21.17
CA LEU A 344 -26.31 -0.44 22.59
C LEU A 344 -26.07 1.04 22.87
N PHE A 345 -25.00 1.62 22.29
CA PHE A 345 -24.73 3.06 22.36
C PHE A 345 -25.95 3.91 21.92
N GLN A 346 -26.73 3.42 20.96
CA GLN A 346 -27.95 4.12 20.52
C GLN A 346 -29.10 4.03 21.54
N SER A 347 -29.21 2.92 22.28
CA SER A 347 -30.33 2.65 23.18
C SER A 347 -30.06 2.98 24.66
N THR A 348 -28.81 2.94 25.13
CA THR A 348 -28.47 3.05 26.56
C THR A 348 -27.70 4.31 26.90
N LYS A 349 -28.38 5.46 27.09
CA LYS A 349 -27.77 6.73 27.55
C LYS A 349 -26.41 7.11 26.88
N ARG A 350 -26.09 6.53 25.71
CA ARG A 350 -24.84 6.67 24.97
C ARG A 350 -23.57 6.17 25.70
N GLU A 351 -23.67 5.03 26.38
CA GLU A 351 -22.51 4.30 26.93
C GLU A 351 -21.64 3.69 25.81
N ILE A 352 -20.31 3.84 25.91
CA ILE A 352 -19.33 3.30 24.95
C ILE A 352 -18.68 2.07 25.59
N LYS A 353 -18.78 0.92 24.92
CA LYS A 353 -18.14 -0.34 25.34
C LYS A 353 -17.16 -0.78 24.26
N ILE A 354 -15.88 -0.71 24.57
CA ILE A 354 -14.77 -1.15 23.71
C ILE A 354 -13.81 -1.94 24.59
N SER A 355 -13.32 -3.08 24.11
CA SER A 355 -12.41 -3.92 24.88
C SER A 355 -10.98 -3.36 24.91
N GLU A 356 -10.46 -3.06 26.10
CA GLU A 356 -9.06 -2.66 26.34
C GLU A 356 -8.06 -3.78 26.01
N CYS A 357 -8.49 -5.04 25.90
CA CYS A 357 -7.59 -6.11 25.44
C CYS A 357 -7.37 -6.10 23.92
N ARG A 358 -8.17 -5.35 23.16
CA ARG A 358 -8.11 -5.28 21.68
C ARG A 358 -7.57 -3.94 21.18
N TYR A 359 -7.88 -2.86 21.89
CA TYR A 359 -7.54 -1.50 21.49
C TYR A 359 -6.95 -0.73 22.67
N SER A 360 -6.02 0.18 22.39
CA SER A 360 -5.37 0.98 23.41
C SER A 360 -6.35 1.87 24.17
N LYS A 361 -6.00 2.14 25.44
CA LYS A 361 -6.76 3.07 26.28
C LYS A 361 -6.83 4.46 25.66
N GLN A 362 -5.74 4.89 25.00
CA GLN A 362 -5.65 6.17 24.31
C GLN A 362 -6.69 6.28 23.17
N LEU A 363 -6.81 5.25 22.34
CA LEU A 363 -7.83 5.22 21.29
C LEU A 363 -9.24 5.26 21.88
N ILE A 364 -9.49 4.47 22.92
CA ILE A 364 -10.81 4.42 23.59
C ILE A 364 -11.16 5.80 24.16
N GLU A 365 -10.28 6.43 24.94
CA GLU A 365 -10.45 7.77 25.50
C GLU A 365 -10.66 8.83 24.40
N PHE A 366 -9.97 8.71 23.26
CA PHE A 366 -10.21 9.58 22.11
C PHE A 366 -11.63 9.43 21.54
N ILE A 367 -12.13 8.21 21.38
CA ILE A 367 -13.51 7.97 20.92
C ILE A 367 -14.54 8.53 21.91
N HIS A 368 -14.29 8.41 23.22
CA HIS A 368 -15.15 9.04 24.23
C HIS A 368 -15.26 10.56 24.03
N ARG A 369 -14.15 11.25 23.74
CA ARG A 369 -14.13 12.70 23.51
C ARG A 369 -14.81 13.12 22.21
N LEU A 370 -14.71 12.32 21.14
CA LEU A 370 -15.47 12.56 19.89
C LEU A 370 -16.98 12.38 20.07
N LEU A 371 -17.37 11.48 20.98
CA LEU A 371 -18.77 11.12 21.22
C LEU A 371 -19.39 11.84 22.43
N ASP A 372 -18.76 12.89 22.95
CA ASP A 372 -19.34 13.69 24.03
C ASP A 372 -20.69 14.29 23.61
N GLN A 373 -21.66 14.24 24.53
CA GLN A 373 -23.02 14.70 24.27
C GLN A 373 -23.11 16.23 24.16
N SER A 374 -22.24 16.94 24.86
CA SER A 374 -22.13 18.39 24.82
C SER A 374 -21.15 18.79 23.72
N PRO A 375 -21.57 19.55 22.69
CA PRO A 375 -20.67 20.08 21.67
C PRO A 375 -19.52 20.93 22.23
N LYS A 376 -19.71 21.52 23.43
CA LYS A 376 -18.69 22.34 24.10
C LYS A 376 -17.55 21.50 24.70
N ASN A 377 -17.88 20.29 25.14
CA ASN A 377 -16.90 19.36 25.74
C ASN A 377 -16.33 18.39 24.70
N ARG A 378 -17.04 18.24 23.58
CA ARG A 378 -16.61 17.41 22.45
C ARG A 378 -15.36 18.00 21.83
N GLU A 379 -14.43 17.13 21.49
CA GLU A 379 -13.18 17.53 20.85
C GLU A 379 -13.48 18.36 19.59
N SER A 380 -12.96 19.58 19.52
CA SER A 380 -13.09 20.43 18.34
C SER A 380 -12.03 20.09 17.31
N LEU A 381 -12.25 20.42 16.03
CA LEU A 381 -11.23 20.21 15.00
C LEU A 381 -9.89 20.84 15.40
N ASN A 382 -9.90 22.07 15.93
CA ASN A 382 -8.71 22.78 16.38
C ASN A 382 -8.02 22.08 17.56
N GLN A 383 -8.77 21.56 18.54
CA GLN A 383 -8.18 20.80 19.63
C GLN A 383 -7.63 19.45 19.16
N ILE A 384 -8.28 18.78 18.18
CA ILE A 384 -7.76 17.57 17.55
C ILE A 384 -6.46 17.87 16.82
N LEU A 385 -6.38 18.96 16.06
CA LEU A 385 -5.14 19.41 15.42
C LEU A 385 -4.01 19.56 16.45
N ASN A 386 -4.32 20.19 17.60
CA ASN A 386 -3.33 20.47 18.64
C ASN A 386 -2.96 19.25 19.50
N GLN A 387 -3.90 18.36 19.79
CA GLN A 387 -3.64 17.18 20.63
C GLN A 387 -3.09 16.00 19.84
N TYR A 388 -3.39 15.84 18.55
CA TYR A 388 -2.73 14.82 17.73
C TYR A 388 -1.25 15.17 17.47
N ILE A 389 -0.86 16.45 17.64
CA ILE A 389 0.56 16.86 17.74
C ILE A 389 1.21 16.31 19.03
N GLU A 390 0.41 15.92 20.04
CA GLU A 390 0.87 15.47 21.36
C GLU A 390 0.55 13.99 21.71
N THR A 391 -0.41 13.34 21.05
CA THR A 391 -0.82 11.97 21.41
C THR A 391 -0.28 10.90 20.45
N ASN A 392 1.00 10.59 20.65
CA ASN A 392 1.59 9.24 20.66
C ASN A 392 3.09 9.33 21.03
N THR A 393 3.43 10.27 21.92
CA THR A 393 4.81 10.62 22.23
C THR A 393 5.28 9.87 23.47
N ASN A 394 6.29 9.02 23.31
CA ASN A 394 7.40 9.15 24.26
C ASN A 394 7.93 10.58 24.05
N ASN A 395 8.22 11.36 25.11
CA ASN A 395 8.52 12.81 25.12
C ASN A 395 9.49 13.37 24.04
N LYS A 396 10.06 12.52 23.18
CA LYS A 396 11.01 12.80 22.10
C LYS A 396 10.46 12.68 20.68
N ILE A 397 9.36 11.95 20.42
CA ILE A 397 8.91 11.62 19.06
C ILE A 397 7.48 12.11 18.83
N ILE A 398 7.28 12.94 17.80
CA ILE A 398 5.96 13.38 17.34
C ILE A 398 5.59 12.66 16.04
N THR A 399 4.34 12.22 15.93
CA THR A 399 3.76 11.78 14.65
C THR A 399 2.60 12.69 14.29
N PHE A 400 2.70 13.41 13.17
CA PHE A 400 1.69 14.38 12.73
C PHE A 400 1.04 13.97 11.41
N ASN A 401 -0.16 13.41 11.48
CA ASN A 401 -0.83 12.78 10.33
C ASN A 401 -1.86 13.68 9.62
N LEU A 402 -1.92 14.97 9.96
CA LEU A 402 -2.91 15.90 9.46
C LEU A 402 -2.30 16.83 8.42
N ASN A 403 -3.03 17.15 7.36
CA ASN A 403 -2.55 18.05 6.32
C ASN A 403 -2.91 19.51 6.66
N THR A 404 -2.40 19.99 7.79
CA THR A 404 -2.61 21.35 8.31
C THR A 404 -1.29 22.01 8.70
N PRO A 405 -1.24 23.35 8.82
CA PRO A 405 -0.03 24.03 9.25
C PRO A 405 0.49 23.40 10.55
N PHE A 406 1.75 23.00 10.53
CA PHE A 406 2.41 22.40 11.68
C PHE A 406 3.14 23.48 12.45
N HIS A 407 3.09 23.40 13.78
CA HIS A 407 3.90 24.23 14.67
C HIS A 407 4.20 23.46 15.95
N ASN A 408 5.49 23.21 16.21
CA ASN A 408 5.95 22.68 17.48
C ASN A 408 7.33 23.25 17.80
N THR A 409 7.48 23.83 18.99
CA THR A 409 8.73 24.43 19.47
C THR A 409 9.21 23.76 20.76
N SER A 410 8.77 22.53 21.04
CA SER A 410 9.13 21.80 22.25
C SER A 410 10.57 21.32 22.19
N VAL A 411 11.39 21.79 23.13
CA VAL A 411 12.82 21.42 23.25
C VAL A 411 13.08 19.95 23.59
N ASN A 412 12.03 19.19 23.93
CA ASN A 412 12.16 17.77 24.25
C ASN A 412 12.06 16.87 23.01
N VAL A 413 11.52 17.41 21.89
CA VAL A 413 11.24 16.64 20.68
C VAL A 413 12.50 16.55 19.83
N THR A 414 12.92 15.32 19.53
CA THR A 414 14.08 15.01 18.70
C THR A 414 13.70 14.34 17.38
N GLU A 415 12.45 13.88 17.23
CA GLU A 415 11.98 13.23 16.01
C GLU A 415 10.56 13.68 15.65
N ILE A 416 10.35 14.00 14.38
CA ILE A 416 9.03 14.29 13.81
C ILE A 416 8.80 13.40 12.59
N ASN A 417 7.69 12.67 12.64
CA ASN A 417 7.19 11.84 11.55
C ASN A 417 5.89 12.45 11.01
N PHE A 418 5.96 13.09 9.86
CA PHE A 418 4.77 13.54 9.15
C PHE A 418 4.08 12.37 8.45
N GLY A 419 2.76 12.29 8.60
CA GLY A 419 1.94 11.24 8.02
C GLY A 419 1.75 11.35 6.52
N TYR A 420 1.17 10.30 5.95
CA TYR A 420 0.98 10.11 4.51
C TYR A 420 0.42 11.33 3.78
N GLU A 421 -0.54 12.03 4.39
CA GLU A 421 -1.28 13.14 3.78
C GLU A 421 -0.63 14.52 3.95
N PHE A 422 0.40 14.64 4.78
CA PHE A 422 1.03 15.93 5.06
C PHE A 422 1.70 16.50 3.80
N ASN A 423 1.26 17.68 3.38
CA ASN A 423 1.79 18.40 2.22
C ASN A 423 1.65 19.92 2.40
N GLN A 424 1.86 20.42 3.62
CA GLN A 424 1.84 21.86 3.92
C GLN A 424 3.24 22.46 3.84
N ILE A 425 3.30 23.76 3.55
CA ILE A 425 4.53 24.54 3.62
C ILE A 425 4.94 24.67 5.09
N LEU A 426 6.22 24.48 5.37
CA LEU A 426 6.81 24.73 6.68
C LEU A 426 7.45 26.11 6.68
N SER A 427 7.04 26.96 7.60
CA SER A 427 7.64 28.28 7.82
C SER A 427 8.86 28.20 8.74
N ILE A 428 9.70 29.23 8.73
CA ILE A 428 10.84 29.32 9.65
C ILE A 428 10.33 29.31 11.11
N GLY A 429 11.01 28.56 11.99
CA GLY A 429 10.71 28.49 13.42
C GLY A 429 9.53 27.59 13.82
N VAL A 430 8.92 26.86 12.87
CA VAL A 430 7.80 25.94 13.19
C VAL A 430 8.23 24.55 13.65
N LEU A 431 9.51 24.23 13.48
CA LEU A 431 10.12 22.97 13.92
C LEU A 431 10.94 23.21 15.20
N PRO A 432 11.05 22.22 16.11
CA PRO A 432 11.85 22.37 17.32
C PRO A 432 13.34 22.50 17.03
N GLU A 433 14.03 23.38 17.75
CA GLU A 433 15.49 23.54 17.66
C GLU A 433 16.27 22.30 18.13
N SER A 434 15.63 21.37 18.85
CA SER A 434 16.20 20.08 19.29
C SER A 434 16.00 18.94 18.29
N LEU A 435 15.36 19.18 17.15
CA LEU A 435 14.96 18.15 16.20
C LEU A 435 16.16 17.50 15.50
N GLU A 436 16.39 16.22 15.74
CA GLU A 436 17.50 15.46 15.15
C GLU A 436 17.07 14.63 13.93
N SER A 437 15.80 14.25 13.83
CA SER A 437 15.28 13.40 12.75
C SER A 437 13.93 13.92 12.23
N LEU A 438 13.82 14.07 10.91
CA LEU A 438 12.60 14.51 10.26
C LEU A 438 12.23 13.55 9.12
N VAL A 439 11.02 13.01 9.16
CA VAL A 439 10.48 12.14 8.13
C VAL A 439 9.21 12.76 7.54
N PHE A 440 9.22 13.01 6.24
CA PHE A 440 8.04 13.41 5.49
C PHE A 440 7.24 12.19 5.01
N GLY A 441 5.91 12.30 5.11
CA GLY A 441 5.00 11.29 4.60
C GLY A 441 4.80 11.35 3.09
N ARG A 442 4.14 10.32 2.56
CA ARG A 442 4.00 10.02 1.12
C ARG A 442 3.73 11.22 0.21
N ASN A 443 2.80 12.11 0.58
CA ASN A 443 2.31 13.17 -0.29
C ASN A 443 3.12 14.47 -0.23
N PHE A 444 4.10 14.60 0.66
CA PHE A 444 4.87 15.83 0.80
C PHE A 444 5.65 16.14 -0.49
N ASN A 445 5.40 17.31 -1.06
CA ASN A 445 6.03 17.82 -2.27
C ASN A 445 6.04 19.35 -2.29
N GLN A 446 6.34 19.98 -1.15
CA GLN A 446 6.49 21.43 -1.03
C GLN A 446 7.96 21.85 -1.09
N ILE A 447 8.21 23.08 -1.51
CA ILE A 447 9.54 23.69 -1.47
C ILE A 447 9.91 23.96 -0.01
N LEU A 448 11.16 23.63 0.35
CA LEU A 448 11.75 24.01 1.63
C LEU A 448 12.60 25.25 1.43
N SER A 449 12.36 26.27 2.26
CA SER A 449 13.15 27.51 2.26
C SER A 449 14.34 27.38 3.23
N VAL A 450 15.38 28.17 2.99
CA VAL A 450 16.54 28.27 3.89
C VAL A 450 16.08 28.66 5.30
N GLY A 451 16.63 27.99 6.32
CA GLY A 451 16.31 28.22 7.74
C GLY A 451 15.03 27.55 8.25
N VAL A 452 14.30 26.80 7.40
CA VAL A 452 13.13 26.03 7.85
C VAL A 452 13.55 24.77 8.62
N LEU A 453 14.61 24.09 8.17
CA LEU A 453 15.17 22.94 8.85
C LEU A 453 16.14 23.42 9.94
N PRO A 454 16.03 22.95 11.19
CA PRO A 454 16.89 23.40 12.29
C PRO A 454 18.30 22.83 12.17
N GLU A 455 19.29 23.56 12.70
CA GLU A 455 20.72 23.20 12.68
C GLU A 455 21.06 21.95 13.52
N SER A 456 20.13 21.42 14.31
CA SER A 456 20.30 20.15 15.03
C SER A 456 19.97 18.91 14.19
N LEU A 457 19.41 19.07 12.99
CA LEU A 457 18.88 17.99 12.18
C LEU A 457 19.97 17.10 11.58
N LYS A 458 20.03 15.85 12.03
CA LYS A 458 21.03 14.84 11.58
C LYS A 458 20.50 13.92 10.49
N SER A 459 19.19 13.69 10.44
CA SER A 459 18.56 12.76 9.50
C SER A 459 17.31 13.37 8.86
N LEU A 460 17.25 13.32 7.53
CA LEU A 460 16.11 13.79 6.76
C LEU A 460 15.67 12.72 5.76
N LYS A 461 14.38 12.36 5.82
CA LYS A 461 13.76 11.45 4.86
C LYS A 461 12.56 12.11 4.21
N PHE A 462 12.61 12.23 2.88
CA PHE A 462 11.48 12.70 2.09
C PHE A 462 10.48 11.57 1.80
N GLY A 463 9.21 11.96 1.64
CA GLY A 463 8.13 11.06 1.26
C GLY A 463 8.09 10.77 -0.23
N PHE A 464 7.30 9.76 -0.62
CA PHE A 464 7.19 9.24 -2.00
C PHE A 464 7.17 10.31 -3.09
N ARG A 465 6.31 11.33 -2.97
CA ARG A 465 6.02 12.32 -4.02
C ARG A 465 7.00 13.48 -4.10
N PHE A 466 7.98 13.56 -3.19
CA PHE A 466 8.88 14.70 -3.15
C PHE A 466 9.73 14.75 -4.42
N ASN A 467 9.61 15.85 -5.16
CA ASN A 467 10.33 16.10 -6.40
C ASN A 467 10.56 17.61 -6.64
N GLN A 468 10.87 18.35 -5.57
CA GLN A 468 11.21 19.77 -5.63
C GLN A 468 12.72 19.98 -5.72
N ILE A 469 13.11 21.12 -6.31
CA ILE A 469 14.51 21.55 -6.35
C ILE A 469 14.92 21.99 -4.93
N LEU A 470 16.11 21.59 -4.50
CA LEU A 470 16.74 22.08 -3.28
C LEU A 470 17.77 23.15 -3.63
N SER A 471 17.66 24.31 -2.98
CA SER A 471 18.64 25.39 -3.10
C SER A 471 19.77 25.21 -2.07
N VAL A 472 20.92 25.82 -2.33
CA VAL A 472 22.06 25.87 -1.40
C VAL A 472 21.61 26.46 -0.06
N GLY A 473 22.02 25.84 1.05
CA GLY A 473 21.67 26.24 2.42
C GLY A 473 20.29 25.80 2.92
N VAL A 474 19.49 25.10 2.11
CA VAL A 474 18.20 24.52 2.58
C VAL A 474 18.44 23.33 3.51
N LEU A 475 19.45 22.51 3.22
CA LEU A 475 19.87 21.41 4.08
C LEU A 475 20.91 21.94 5.08
N PRO A 476 20.74 21.70 6.40
CA PRO A 476 21.67 22.20 7.41
C PRO A 476 23.01 21.45 7.43
N GLU A 477 24.07 22.11 7.90
CA GLU A 477 25.45 21.57 7.95
C GLU A 477 25.65 20.50 9.04
N SER A 478 24.63 20.16 9.80
CA SER A 478 24.64 19.03 10.73
C SER A 478 24.08 17.74 10.13
N LEU A 479 23.52 17.79 8.92
CA LEU A 479 22.83 16.67 8.31
C LEU A 479 23.82 15.57 7.90
N LYS A 480 23.62 14.37 8.45
CA LYS A 480 24.46 13.19 8.19
C LYS A 480 23.83 12.18 7.25
N SER A 481 22.50 12.12 7.21
CA SER A 481 21.76 11.15 6.41
C SER A 481 20.62 11.80 5.65
N LEU A 482 20.57 11.58 4.34
CA LEU A 482 19.53 12.08 3.46
C LEU A 482 18.94 10.94 2.63
N ILE A 483 17.62 10.78 2.70
CA ILE A 483 16.86 9.83 1.90
C ILE A 483 15.82 10.59 1.07
N PHE A 484 15.95 10.54 -0.24
CA PHE A 484 14.98 11.14 -1.16
C PHE A 484 13.74 10.26 -1.37
N GLY A 485 12.63 10.93 -1.70
CA GLY A 485 11.37 10.32 -2.09
C GLY A 485 11.45 9.54 -3.39
N ILE A 486 10.58 8.55 -3.58
CA ILE A 486 10.54 7.69 -4.78
C ILE A 486 10.52 8.49 -6.10
N GLU A 487 9.80 9.60 -6.16
CA GLU A 487 9.62 10.41 -7.37
C GLU A 487 10.73 11.43 -7.61
N PHE A 488 11.68 11.60 -6.68
CA PHE A 488 12.74 12.59 -6.80
C PHE A 488 13.60 12.36 -8.05
N ASN A 489 13.66 13.36 -8.92
CA ASN A 489 14.44 13.34 -10.16
C ASN A 489 14.90 14.74 -10.59
N GLN A 490 15.29 15.58 -9.61
CA GLN A 490 15.83 16.92 -9.87
C GLN A 490 17.35 16.91 -9.95
N ILE A 491 17.91 17.88 -10.68
CA ILE A 491 19.35 18.11 -10.74
C ILE A 491 19.81 18.68 -9.41
N LEU A 492 20.94 18.18 -8.89
CA LEU A 492 21.62 18.72 -7.73
C LEU A 492 22.81 19.57 -8.18
N SER A 493 22.88 20.81 -7.70
CA SER A 493 24.01 21.70 -7.93
C SER A 493 25.06 21.53 -6.82
N VAL A 494 26.30 21.94 -7.10
CA VAL A 494 27.38 21.96 -6.11
C VAL A 494 26.96 22.80 -4.89
N GLY A 495 27.24 22.31 -3.69
CA GLY A 495 26.89 22.94 -2.41
C GLY A 495 25.44 22.78 -1.96
N VAL A 496 24.58 22.08 -2.71
CA VAL A 496 23.21 21.76 -2.24
C VAL A 496 23.22 20.69 -1.16
N LEU A 497 24.10 19.70 -1.28
CA LEU A 497 24.35 18.69 -0.25
C LEU A 497 25.41 19.24 0.72
N PRO A 498 25.18 19.19 2.06
CA PRO A 498 26.10 19.75 3.04
C PRO A 498 27.35 18.89 3.19
N GLU A 499 28.47 19.51 3.62
CA GLU A 499 29.77 18.84 3.75
C GLU A 499 29.82 17.84 4.91
N SER A 500 28.79 17.79 5.77
CA SER A 500 28.64 16.80 6.83
C SER A 500 27.98 15.48 6.38
N LEU A 501 27.47 15.40 5.15
CA LEU A 501 26.59 14.32 4.72
C LEU A 501 27.35 13.00 4.52
N GLU A 502 27.10 12.02 5.39
CA GLU A 502 27.79 10.72 5.37
C GLU A 502 27.03 9.64 4.57
N SER A 503 25.71 9.76 4.42
CA SER A 503 24.86 8.76 3.73
C SER A 503 23.80 9.41 2.85
N LEU A 504 23.74 8.98 1.59
CA LEU A 504 22.79 9.47 0.60
C LEU A 504 22.05 8.32 -0.10
N VAL A 505 20.73 8.37 -0.08
CA VAL A 505 19.85 7.45 -0.80
C VAL A 505 18.98 8.24 -1.77
N PHE A 506 19.18 8.02 -3.07
CA PHE A 506 18.35 8.60 -4.11
C PHE A 506 17.01 7.90 -4.27
N GLY A 507 16.01 8.69 -4.69
CA GLY A 507 14.68 8.22 -5.06
C GLY A 507 14.69 7.26 -6.24
N ASN A 508 13.74 6.33 -6.30
CA ASN A 508 13.67 5.32 -7.36
C ASN A 508 13.67 5.89 -8.78
N ARG A 509 13.09 7.08 -9.00
CA ARG A 509 13.03 7.75 -10.32
C ARG A 509 14.25 8.60 -10.66
N PHE A 510 15.22 8.73 -9.75
CA PHE A 510 16.40 9.56 -9.97
C PHE A 510 17.22 9.03 -11.14
N ASN A 511 17.41 9.85 -12.16
CA ASN A 511 18.19 9.52 -13.35
C ASN A 511 18.83 10.78 -13.97
N GLN A 512 19.35 11.67 -13.12
CA GLN A 512 20.07 12.88 -13.54
C GLN A 512 21.58 12.64 -13.53
N ILE A 513 22.30 13.43 -14.34
CA ILE A 513 23.77 13.43 -14.35
C ILE A 513 24.26 14.10 -13.07
N LEU A 514 25.29 13.52 -12.45
CA LEU A 514 26.01 14.11 -11.34
C LEU A 514 27.33 14.70 -11.85
N SER A 515 27.54 15.99 -11.55
CA SER A 515 28.80 16.68 -11.86
C SER A 515 29.78 16.53 -10.71
N VAL A 516 31.08 16.71 -11.00
CA VAL A 516 32.15 16.73 -9.99
C VAL A 516 31.83 17.78 -8.91
N GLY A 517 32.02 17.43 -7.64
CA GLY A 517 31.76 18.29 -6.48
C GLY A 517 30.29 18.39 -6.06
N VAL A 518 29.34 17.71 -6.74
CA VAL A 518 27.94 17.65 -6.28
C VAL A 518 27.79 16.75 -5.05
N LEU A 519 28.52 15.63 -5.01
CA LEU A 519 28.59 14.76 -3.85
C LEU A 519 29.70 15.27 -2.92
N PRO A 520 29.45 15.46 -1.61
CA PRO A 520 30.43 16.01 -0.69
C PRO A 520 31.52 14.99 -0.32
N GLU A 521 32.71 15.48 0.06
CA GLU A 521 33.87 14.64 0.37
C GLU A 521 33.73 13.85 1.68
N SER A 522 32.71 14.10 2.48
CA SER A 522 32.39 13.28 3.66
C SER A 522 31.51 12.07 3.35
N LEU A 523 31.01 11.93 2.12
CA LEU A 523 30.02 10.92 1.76
C LEU A 523 30.61 9.51 1.78
N LYS A 524 30.13 8.71 2.71
CA LYS A 524 30.61 7.35 2.95
C LYS A 524 29.76 6.31 2.21
N SER A 525 28.44 6.48 2.17
CA SER A 525 27.50 5.52 1.57
C SER A 525 26.60 6.16 0.54
N LEU A 526 26.53 5.58 -0.66
CA LEU A 526 25.71 6.04 -1.76
C LEU A 526 24.83 4.93 -2.34
N VAL A 527 23.52 5.18 -2.39
CA VAL A 527 22.53 4.28 -2.98
C VAL A 527 21.76 5.00 -4.09
N PHE A 528 21.88 4.51 -5.31
CA PHE A 528 21.09 4.97 -6.44
C PHE A 528 19.72 4.29 -6.51
N GLY A 529 18.71 5.05 -6.94
CA GLY A 529 17.36 4.55 -7.18
C GLY A 529 17.21 3.69 -8.44
N ILE A 530 16.11 2.94 -8.53
CA ILE A 530 15.79 1.95 -9.58
C ILE A 530 16.15 2.40 -11.00
N GLU A 531 15.84 3.65 -11.36
CA GLU A 531 15.90 4.17 -12.72
C GLU A 531 17.26 4.75 -13.13
N PHE A 532 18.19 4.91 -12.19
CA PHE A 532 19.50 5.51 -12.47
C PHE A 532 20.28 4.68 -13.50
N ASN A 533 20.66 5.33 -14.60
CA ASN A 533 21.44 4.74 -15.68
C ASN A 533 22.26 5.81 -16.44
N GLN A 534 22.81 6.78 -15.73
CA GLN A 534 23.71 7.80 -16.28
C GLN A 534 25.17 7.36 -16.17
N ILE A 535 26.01 7.90 -17.06
CA ILE A 535 27.47 7.70 -17.02
C ILE A 535 28.02 8.47 -15.82
N LEU A 536 28.95 7.84 -15.09
CA LEU A 536 29.73 8.49 -14.04
C LEU A 536 31.12 8.81 -14.60
N SER A 537 31.53 10.06 -14.47
CA SER A 537 32.87 10.51 -14.83
C SER A 537 33.82 10.39 -13.64
N VAL A 538 35.13 10.36 -13.91
CA VAL A 538 36.17 10.38 -12.87
C VAL A 538 35.99 11.60 -11.96
N GLY A 539 36.12 11.40 -10.65
CA GLY A 539 35.95 12.44 -9.63
C GLY A 539 34.51 12.82 -9.29
N VAL A 540 33.49 12.18 -9.89
CA VAL A 540 32.09 12.38 -9.49
C VAL A 540 31.78 11.70 -8.15
N LEU A 541 32.35 10.50 -7.94
CA LEU A 541 32.26 9.80 -6.66
C LEU A 541 33.42 10.29 -5.76
N PRO A 542 33.16 10.67 -4.50
CA PRO A 542 34.18 11.21 -3.61
C PRO A 542 35.10 10.11 -3.07
N GLU A 543 36.33 10.48 -2.69
CA GLU A 543 37.37 9.54 -2.25
C GLU A 543 37.10 8.93 -0.86
N SER A 544 36.10 9.41 -0.13
CA SER A 544 35.68 8.82 1.16
C SER A 544 34.64 7.71 1.04
N LEU A 545 34.14 7.44 -0.16
CA LEU A 545 33.02 6.53 -0.40
C LEU A 545 33.41 5.05 -0.21
N TYR A 546 32.96 4.44 0.88
CA TYR A 546 33.22 3.02 1.19
C TYR A 546 32.17 2.05 0.62
N SER A 547 30.95 2.52 0.34
CA SER A 547 29.83 1.68 -0.07
C SER A 547 29.02 2.31 -1.20
N LEU A 548 28.93 1.57 -2.32
CA LEU A 548 28.19 1.99 -3.51
C LEU A 548 27.20 0.92 -3.95
N LYS A 549 25.93 1.33 -4.08
CA LYS A 549 24.87 0.47 -4.60
C LYS A 549 24.15 1.14 -5.78
N PHE A 550 24.21 0.48 -6.93
CA PHE A 550 23.49 0.89 -8.12
C PHE A 550 22.03 0.41 -8.12
N GLY A 551 21.19 1.21 -8.79
CA GLY A 551 19.78 0.91 -9.03
C GLY A 551 19.55 -0.12 -10.14
N ARG A 552 18.33 -0.66 -10.18
CA ARG A 552 17.93 -1.79 -11.05
C ARG A 552 18.31 -1.62 -12.52
N LYS A 553 18.21 -0.41 -13.09
CA LYS A 553 18.42 -0.13 -14.51
C LYS A 553 19.86 0.19 -14.90
N PHE A 554 20.77 0.37 -13.94
CA PHE A 554 22.15 0.74 -14.24
C PHE A 554 22.83 -0.32 -15.10
N ASN A 555 23.35 0.10 -16.25
CA ASN A 555 24.06 -0.73 -17.22
C ASN A 555 25.02 0.09 -18.08
N GLN A 556 25.72 1.05 -17.47
CA GLN A 556 26.73 1.87 -18.14
C GLN A 556 28.13 1.27 -17.95
N ILE A 557 29.03 1.55 -18.89
CA ILE A 557 30.44 1.17 -18.78
C ILE A 557 31.09 2.02 -17.68
N LEU A 558 31.91 1.38 -16.85
CA LEU A 558 32.76 2.05 -15.87
C LEU A 558 34.20 2.08 -16.40
N SER A 559 34.78 3.29 -16.45
CA SER A 559 36.18 3.48 -16.81
C SER A 559 37.07 3.42 -15.57
N VAL A 560 38.36 3.17 -15.77
CA VAL A 560 39.37 3.22 -14.69
C VAL A 560 39.34 4.58 -13.99
N GLY A 561 39.39 4.56 -12.65
CA GLY A 561 39.34 5.76 -11.80
C GLY A 561 37.94 6.36 -11.58
N VAL A 562 36.88 5.77 -12.14
CA VAL A 562 35.49 6.21 -11.83
C VAL A 562 35.06 5.78 -10.44
N LEU A 563 35.44 4.57 -10.02
CA LEU A 563 35.24 4.08 -8.66
C LEU A 563 36.42 4.55 -7.79
N PRO A 564 36.16 5.12 -6.59
CA PRO A 564 37.21 5.66 -5.74
C PRO A 564 38.02 4.55 -5.05
N GLU A 565 39.26 4.85 -4.68
CA GLU A 565 40.21 3.87 -4.12
C GLU A 565 39.86 3.43 -2.70
N SER A 566 38.93 4.10 -2.02
CA SER A 566 38.42 3.70 -0.69
C SER A 566 37.24 2.73 -0.73
N LEU A 567 36.72 2.39 -1.92
CA LEU A 567 35.49 1.63 -2.06
C LEU A 567 35.64 0.16 -1.66
N GLU A 568 35.09 -0.21 -0.50
CA GLU A 568 35.16 -1.60 0.01
C GLU A 568 33.97 -2.47 -0.42
N SER A 569 32.80 -1.88 -0.71
CA SER A 569 31.59 -2.62 -1.08
C SER A 569 30.92 -2.05 -2.33
N LEU A 570 30.74 -2.92 -3.33
CA LEU A 570 30.09 -2.59 -4.59
C LEU A 570 28.95 -3.56 -4.91
N LYS A 571 27.76 -2.99 -5.12
CA LYS A 571 26.59 -3.75 -5.56
C LYS A 571 26.00 -3.18 -6.84
N PHE A 572 26.03 -3.99 -7.90
CA PHE A 572 25.38 -3.66 -9.16
C PHE A 572 23.86 -3.93 -9.13
N GLY A 573 23.14 -3.18 -9.95
CA GLY A 573 21.71 -3.36 -10.16
C GLY A 573 21.38 -4.47 -11.17
N ARG A 574 20.13 -4.93 -11.18
CA ARG A 574 19.63 -6.05 -12.01
C ARG A 574 20.15 -6.07 -13.45
N LYS A 575 20.12 -4.94 -14.16
CA LYS A 575 20.43 -4.88 -15.60
C LYS A 575 21.93 -4.82 -15.94
N PHE A 576 22.80 -4.70 -14.94
CA PHE A 576 24.22 -4.54 -15.19
C PHE A 576 24.79 -5.78 -15.88
N ASN A 577 25.32 -5.61 -17.09
CA ASN A 577 25.88 -6.66 -17.91
C ASN A 577 26.99 -6.11 -18.86
N GLN A 578 27.77 -5.14 -18.37
CA GLN A 578 28.91 -4.59 -19.10
C GLN A 578 30.19 -5.36 -18.77
N ILE A 579 31.13 -5.35 -19.71
CA ILE A 579 32.48 -5.90 -19.50
C ILE A 579 33.23 -4.98 -18.52
N LEU A 580 33.95 -5.59 -17.58
CA LEU A 580 34.86 -4.90 -16.68
C LEU A 580 36.30 -5.14 -17.15
N SER A 581 37.05 -4.05 -17.35
CA SER A 581 38.48 -4.10 -17.66
C SER A 581 39.33 -4.10 -16.38
N VAL A 582 40.57 -4.54 -16.50
CA VAL A 582 41.57 -4.50 -15.41
C VAL A 582 41.71 -3.05 -14.88
N GLY A 583 41.73 -2.89 -13.56
CA GLY A 583 41.84 -1.60 -12.88
C GLY A 583 40.54 -0.78 -12.79
N VAL A 584 39.40 -1.29 -13.30
CA VAL A 584 38.10 -0.63 -13.11
C VAL A 584 37.59 -0.80 -11.68
N LEU A 585 37.80 -1.98 -11.09
CA LEU A 585 37.51 -2.25 -9.69
C LEU A 585 38.74 -1.85 -8.84
N PRO A 586 38.57 -1.09 -7.75
CA PRO A 586 39.70 -0.62 -6.94
C PRO A 586 40.25 -1.74 -6.04
N GLU A 587 41.53 -1.63 -5.67
CA GLU A 587 42.25 -2.64 -4.85
C GLU A 587 41.86 -2.65 -3.37
N SER A 588 40.94 -1.79 -2.94
CA SER A 588 40.34 -1.84 -1.61
C SER A 588 39.06 -2.66 -1.55
N LEU A 589 38.53 -3.10 -2.70
CA LEU A 589 37.22 -3.73 -2.77
C LEU A 589 37.22 -5.10 -2.08
N LYS A 590 36.39 -5.25 -1.06
CA LYS A 590 36.25 -6.49 -0.27
C LYS A 590 35.01 -7.29 -0.64
N SER A 591 33.94 -6.62 -1.08
CA SER A 591 32.67 -7.27 -1.41
C SER A 591 32.11 -6.79 -2.74
N LEU A 592 31.86 -7.75 -3.64
CA LEU A 592 31.30 -7.50 -4.96
C LEU A 592 30.03 -8.34 -5.19
N VAL A 593 28.94 -7.65 -5.52
CA VAL A 593 27.67 -8.28 -5.89
C VAL A 593 27.26 -7.85 -7.29
N PHE A 594 27.25 -8.79 -8.23
CA PHE A 594 26.78 -8.57 -9.58
C PHE A 594 25.25 -8.53 -9.68
N GLY A 595 24.78 -7.80 -10.70
CA GLY A 595 23.37 -7.69 -11.06
C GLY A 595 22.79 -8.98 -11.63
N TYR A 596 21.48 -9.19 -11.49
CA TYR A 596 20.76 -10.38 -11.97
C TYR A 596 21.12 -10.80 -13.41
N GLU A 597 21.25 -9.85 -14.34
CA GLU A 597 21.47 -10.09 -15.77
C GLU A 597 22.96 -10.20 -16.16
N PHE A 598 23.88 -10.09 -15.19
CA PHE A 598 25.32 -10.15 -15.46
C PHE A 598 25.73 -11.54 -15.97
N ASN A 599 26.32 -11.58 -17.15
CA ASN A 599 26.79 -12.79 -17.80
C ASN A 599 27.97 -12.53 -18.76
N GLN A 600 28.91 -11.68 -18.33
CA GLN A 600 30.14 -11.40 -19.07
C GLN A 600 31.30 -12.27 -18.59
N ILE A 601 32.26 -12.52 -19.48
CA ILE A 601 33.52 -13.20 -19.14
C ILE A 601 34.37 -12.27 -18.27
N LEU A 602 34.97 -12.82 -17.22
CA LEU A 602 35.95 -12.14 -16.39
C LEU A 602 37.35 -12.60 -16.79
N SER A 603 38.23 -11.65 -17.10
CA SER A 603 39.65 -11.93 -17.38
C SER A 603 40.47 -11.89 -16.09
N VAL A 604 41.65 -12.52 -16.11
CA VAL A 604 42.62 -12.46 -15.00
C VAL A 604 42.96 -11.01 -14.66
N GLY A 605 43.00 -10.67 -13.37
CA GLY A 605 43.28 -9.32 -12.86
C GLY A 605 42.11 -8.33 -12.93
N VAL A 606 40.91 -8.74 -13.39
CA VAL A 606 39.72 -7.87 -13.33
C VAL A 606 39.16 -7.77 -11.91
N LEU A 607 39.17 -8.87 -11.18
CA LEU A 607 38.81 -8.90 -9.76
C LEU A 607 40.08 -8.56 -8.93
N PRO A 608 39.99 -7.62 -7.97
CA PRO A 608 41.15 -7.21 -7.18
C PRO A 608 41.55 -8.26 -6.13
N GLU A 609 42.83 -8.27 -5.74
CA GLU A 609 43.40 -9.24 -4.79
C GLU A 609 42.95 -9.01 -3.33
N SER A 610 42.21 -7.94 -3.06
CA SER A 610 41.57 -7.68 -1.77
C SER A 610 40.20 -8.35 -1.62
N LEU A 611 39.64 -8.91 -2.71
CA LEU A 611 38.25 -9.32 -2.75
C LEU A 611 38.01 -10.54 -1.86
N TYR A 612 37.16 -10.36 -0.85
CA TYR A 612 36.86 -11.37 0.16
C TYR A 612 35.54 -12.11 -0.14
N SER A 613 34.55 -11.41 -0.70
CA SER A 613 33.23 -11.98 -1.00
C SER A 613 32.77 -11.61 -2.40
N LEU A 614 32.40 -12.64 -3.18
CA LEU A 614 31.91 -12.50 -4.54
C LEU A 614 30.55 -13.19 -4.70
N LYS A 615 29.57 -12.43 -5.21
CA LYS A 615 28.26 -12.96 -5.57
C LYS A 615 27.92 -12.65 -7.03
N PHE A 616 27.71 -13.69 -7.81
CA PHE A 616 27.24 -13.58 -9.19
C PHE A 616 25.73 -13.37 -9.29
N GLY A 617 25.33 -12.76 -10.41
CA GLY A 617 23.94 -12.56 -10.80
C GLY A 617 23.27 -13.82 -11.31
N TRP A 618 21.93 -13.86 -11.27
CA TRP A 618 21.11 -15.01 -11.68
C TRP A 618 21.48 -15.62 -13.04
N GLU A 619 21.77 -14.78 -14.03
CA GLU A 619 22.05 -15.18 -15.41
C GLU A 619 23.49 -15.64 -15.66
N PHE A 620 24.39 -15.49 -14.69
CA PHE A 620 25.81 -15.80 -14.88
C PHE A 620 26.02 -17.28 -15.18
N ASN A 621 26.63 -17.57 -16.32
CA ASN A 621 26.93 -18.91 -16.79
C ASN A 621 28.15 -18.95 -17.73
N GLN A 622 29.21 -18.19 -17.37
CA GLN A 622 30.47 -18.17 -18.10
C GLN A 622 31.50 -19.11 -17.46
N ILE A 623 32.44 -19.60 -18.28
CA ILE A 623 33.58 -20.39 -17.80
C ILE A 623 34.52 -19.47 -17.02
N LEU A 624 35.03 -19.96 -15.88
CA LEU A 624 36.08 -19.32 -15.11
C LEU A 624 37.42 -20.02 -15.38
N SER A 625 38.43 -19.26 -15.80
CA SER A 625 39.80 -19.76 -15.96
C SER A 625 40.58 -19.64 -14.66
N VAL A 626 41.66 -20.42 -14.54
CA VAL A 626 42.61 -20.34 -13.41
C VAL A 626 43.14 -18.91 -13.27
N GLY A 627 43.18 -18.39 -12.04
CA GLY A 627 43.64 -17.03 -11.73
C GLY A 627 42.61 -15.92 -11.98
N VAL A 628 41.38 -16.23 -12.40
CA VAL A 628 40.30 -15.22 -12.51
C VAL A 628 39.74 -14.84 -11.13
N LEU A 629 39.60 -15.83 -10.25
CA LEU A 629 39.21 -15.60 -8.86
C LEU A 629 40.48 -15.32 -8.03
N PRO A 630 40.51 -14.26 -7.21
CA PRO A 630 41.69 -13.89 -6.43
C PRO A 630 41.92 -14.84 -5.24
N GLU A 631 43.17 -14.97 -4.80
CA GLU A 631 43.58 -15.88 -3.71
C GLU A 631 43.16 -15.41 -2.31
N SER A 632 42.57 -14.22 -2.21
CA SER A 632 41.95 -13.71 -0.97
C SER A 632 40.50 -14.14 -0.78
N LEU A 633 39.88 -14.75 -1.80
CA LEU A 633 38.45 -14.96 -1.85
C LEU A 633 38.00 -16.02 -0.84
N TYR A 634 37.16 -15.60 0.10
CA TYR A 634 36.67 -16.44 1.19
C TYR A 634 35.28 -17.01 0.91
N SER A 635 34.40 -16.21 0.31
CA SER A 635 33.01 -16.60 0.02
C SER A 635 32.65 -16.37 -1.44
N LEU A 636 32.18 -17.43 -2.10
CA LEU A 636 31.75 -17.41 -3.48
C LEU A 636 30.33 -17.94 -3.62
N LYS A 637 29.45 -17.12 -4.20
CA LYS A 637 28.07 -17.49 -4.54
C LYS A 637 27.81 -17.36 -6.03
N PHE A 638 27.49 -18.47 -6.67
CA PHE A 638 27.07 -18.49 -8.06
C PHE A 638 25.61 -18.11 -8.25
N GLY A 639 25.30 -17.60 -9.45
CA GLY A 639 23.94 -17.30 -9.87
C GLY A 639 23.14 -18.53 -10.29
N TRP A 640 21.81 -18.43 -10.28
CA TRP A 640 20.89 -19.54 -10.59
C TRP A 640 21.24 -20.34 -11.85
N LYS A 641 21.65 -19.70 -12.95
CA LYS A 641 21.93 -20.35 -14.24
C LYS A 641 23.31 -20.99 -14.36
N PHE A 642 24.20 -20.79 -13.39
CA PHE A 642 25.55 -21.31 -13.47
C PHE A 642 25.56 -22.83 -13.59
N ASN A 643 26.14 -23.34 -14.66
CA ASN A 643 26.25 -24.76 -14.95
C ASN A 643 27.47 -25.07 -15.84
N GLN A 644 28.61 -24.48 -15.52
CA GLN A 644 29.88 -24.71 -16.22
C GLN A 644 30.78 -25.68 -15.44
N ILE A 645 31.65 -26.39 -16.17
CA ILE A 645 32.66 -27.27 -15.56
C ILE A 645 33.71 -26.41 -14.85
N LEU A 646 34.08 -26.80 -13.63
CA LEU A 646 35.19 -26.22 -12.89
C LEU A 646 36.40 -27.15 -13.00
N SER A 647 37.54 -26.60 -13.43
CA SER A 647 38.82 -27.31 -13.47
C SER A 647 39.57 -27.13 -12.16
N VAL A 648 40.52 -28.02 -11.87
CA VAL A 648 41.43 -27.91 -10.71
C VAL A 648 42.17 -26.57 -10.77
N GLY A 649 42.24 -25.88 -9.62
CA GLY A 649 42.88 -24.56 -9.47
C GLY A 649 42.05 -23.36 -9.94
N VAL A 650 40.79 -23.55 -10.37
CA VAL A 650 39.88 -22.42 -10.67
C VAL A 650 39.34 -21.77 -9.40
N LEU A 651 39.04 -22.58 -8.38
CA LEU A 651 38.64 -22.10 -7.06
C LEU A 651 39.92 -21.87 -6.21
N PRO A 652 40.07 -20.71 -5.54
CA PRO A 652 41.26 -20.39 -4.77
C PRO A 652 41.33 -21.17 -3.45
N GLU A 653 42.55 -21.40 -2.94
CA GLU A 653 42.81 -22.22 -1.75
C GLU A 653 42.39 -21.54 -0.43
N SER A 654 41.98 -20.27 -0.48
CA SER A 654 41.41 -19.53 0.66
C SER A 654 39.90 -19.72 0.82
N LEU A 655 39.23 -20.38 -0.13
CA LEU A 655 37.77 -20.38 -0.20
C LEU A 655 37.17 -21.29 0.87
N GLU A 656 36.43 -20.73 1.82
CA GLU A 656 35.78 -21.49 2.90
C GLU A 656 34.29 -21.72 2.65
N SER A 657 33.61 -20.82 1.93
CA SER A 657 32.17 -20.89 1.66
C SER A 657 31.87 -20.85 0.17
N LEU A 658 31.24 -21.92 -0.33
CA LEU A 658 30.86 -22.05 -1.74
C LEU A 658 29.38 -22.40 -1.88
N GLU A 659 28.64 -21.55 -2.59
CA GLU A 659 27.24 -21.81 -2.97
C GLU A 659 27.10 -21.87 -4.49
N PHE A 660 26.64 -23.02 -4.98
CA PHE A 660 26.31 -23.22 -6.39
C PHE A 660 24.90 -22.72 -6.73
N GLY A 661 24.75 -22.24 -7.97
CA GLY A 661 23.46 -21.89 -8.54
C GLY A 661 22.53 -23.09 -8.70
N CYS A 662 21.21 -22.85 -8.69
CA CYS A 662 20.22 -23.92 -8.78
C CYS A 662 20.37 -24.83 -10.01
N LYS A 663 20.85 -24.33 -11.16
CA LYS A 663 21.06 -25.12 -12.39
C LYS A 663 22.37 -25.92 -12.42
N PHE A 664 23.24 -25.76 -11.43
CA PHE A 664 24.51 -26.46 -11.42
C PHE A 664 24.29 -27.97 -11.33
N ASN A 665 24.80 -28.70 -12.32
CA ASN A 665 24.68 -30.16 -12.42
C ASN A 665 25.85 -30.74 -13.22
N GLN A 666 27.08 -30.27 -12.94
CA GLN A 666 28.30 -30.78 -13.55
C GLN A 666 29.02 -31.76 -12.62
N ILE A 667 29.79 -32.68 -13.20
CA ILE A 667 30.62 -33.62 -12.44
C ILE A 667 31.76 -32.84 -11.79
N LEU A 668 32.02 -33.12 -10.51
CA LEU A 668 33.17 -32.61 -9.77
C LEU A 668 34.23 -33.73 -9.66
N SER A 669 35.43 -33.44 -10.12
CA SER A 669 36.59 -34.34 -9.99
C SER A 669 37.35 -34.05 -8.69
N VAL A 670 38.13 -35.02 -8.21
CA VAL A 670 39.01 -34.85 -7.05
C VAL A 670 39.96 -33.67 -7.26
N GLY A 671 40.09 -32.80 -6.26
CA GLY A 671 40.92 -31.59 -6.29
C GLY A 671 40.28 -30.37 -6.95
N VAL A 672 39.04 -30.45 -7.45
CA VAL A 672 38.31 -29.27 -7.95
C VAL A 672 37.84 -28.38 -6.80
N LEU A 673 37.39 -28.98 -5.70
CA LEU A 673 37.04 -28.28 -4.46
C LEU A 673 38.29 -28.17 -3.58
N PRO A 674 38.73 -26.95 -3.20
CA PRO A 674 39.85 -26.76 -2.27
C PRO A 674 39.61 -27.37 -0.89
N GLU A 675 40.70 -27.76 -0.21
CA GLU A 675 40.65 -28.35 1.14
C GLU A 675 40.34 -27.34 2.25
N SER A 676 40.15 -26.06 1.91
CA SER A 676 39.71 -25.02 2.83
C SER A 676 38.19 -24.94 2.98
N ILE A 677 37.39 -25.53 2.08
CA ILE A 677 35.93 -25.35 2.10
C ILE A 677 35.33 -25.98 3.36
N GLU A 678 34.69 -25.16 4.18
CA GLU A 678 33.95 -25.57 5.38
C GLU A 678 32.44 -25.65 5.13
N SER A 679 31.92 -24.83 4.20
CA SER A 679 30.50 -24.78 3.86
C SER A 679 30.27 -24.90 2.36
N LEU A 680 29.52 -25.92 1.95
CA LEU A 680 29.19 -26.20 0.56
C LEU A 680 27.68 -26.36 0.36
N GLU A 681 27.12 -25.57 -0.53
CA GLU A 681 25.71 -25.65 -0.93
C GLU A 681 25.58 -25.95 -2.42
N PHE A 682 24.90 -27.05 -2.73
CA PHE A 682 24.48 -27.41 -4.08
C PHE A 682 23.09 -26.91 -4.39
N GLY A 683 22.94 -26.43 -5.63
CA GLY A 683 21.67 -25.96 -6.15
C GLY A 683 20.60 -27.05 -6.36
N TYR A 684 19.35 -26.61 -6.58
CA TYR A 684 18.17 -27.47 -6.75
C TYR A 684 18.37 -28.65 -7.72
N TYR A 685 19.02 -28.47 -8.87
CA TYR A 685 19.13 -29.48 -9.92
C TYR A 685 20.39 -30.35 -9.84
N PHE A 686 21.25 -30.16 -8.84
CA PHE A 686 22.46 -30.96 -8.72
C PHE A 686 22.10 -32.42 -8.46
N ASN A 687 22.57 -33.31 -9.34
CA ASN A 687 22.27 -34.73 -9.24
C ASN A 687 23.38 -35.62 -9.84
N GLN A 688 24.63 -35.25 -9.61
CA GLN A 688 25.80 -36.05 -10.03
C GLN A 688 26.28 -36.96 -8.92
N ILE A 689 26.90 -38.09 -9.30
CA ILE A 689 27.53 -39.01 -8.34
C ILE A 689 28.79 -38.33 -7.77
N LEU A 690 28.91 -38.33 -6.44
CA LEU A 690 30.12 -37.90 -5.74
C LEU A 690 30.98 -39.13 -5.40
N SER A 691 32.21 -39.14 -5.89
CA SER A 691 33.20 -40.18 -5.56
C SER A 691 33.95 -39.83 -4.28
N VAL A 692 34.53 -40.83 -3.63
CA VAL A 692 35.38 -40.64 -2.44
C VAL A 692 36.53 -39.66 -2.76
N GLY A 693 36.74 -38.68 -1.89
CA GLY A 693 37.76 -37.64 -2.05
C GLY A 693 37.36 -36.44 -2.91
N VAL A 694 36.13 -36.39 -3.45
CA VAL A 694 35.62 -35.19 -4.14
C VAL A 694 35.25 -34.09 -3.15
N LEU A 695 34.62 -34.45 -2.02
CA LEU A 695 34.33 -33.51 -0.94
C LEU A 695 35.58 -33.30 -0.08
N PRO A 696 35.93 -32.05 0.28
CA PRO A 696 37.13 -31.75 1.05
C PRO A 696 37.02 -32.21 2.51
N LYS A 697 38.15 -32.49 3.14
CA LYS A 697 38.20 -33.07 4.50
C LYS A 697 37.90 -32.06 5.61
N SER A 698 37.90 -30.78 5.29
CA SER A 698 37.52 -29.66 6.17
C SER A 698 36.02 -29.46 6.27
N LEU A 699 35.22 -30.05 5.36
CA LEU A 699 33.82 -29.68 5.16
C LEU A 699 32.99 -29.95 6.42
N GLU A 700 32.38 -28.91 6.98
CA GLU A 700 31.56 -28.97 8.19
C GLU A 700 30.06 -28.91 7.90
N SER A 701 29.67 -28.21 6.82
CA SER A 701 28.28 -28.05 6.40
C SER A 701 28.08 -28.36 4.92
N LEU A 702 27.16 -29.27 4.63
CA LEU A 702 26.79 -29.68 3.27
C LEU A 702 25.28 -29.59 3.06
N VAL A 703 24.88 -28.88 2.02
CA VAL A 703 23.48 -28.74 1.61
C VAL A 703 23.31 -29.28 0.20
N PHE A 704 22.42 -30.27 0.04
CA PHE A 704 21.94 -30.72 -1.27
C PHE A 704 20.59 -30.09 -1.59
N GLY A 705 20.45 -29.58 -2.80
CA GLY A 705 19.18 -29.15 -3.36
C GLY A 705 18.21 -30.32 -3.61
N ASN A 706 16.93 -30.00 -3.80
CA ASN A 706 15.85 -31.00 -3.82
C ASN A 706 15.96 -32.06 -4.92
N GLY A 707 16.65 -31.77 -6.02
CA GLY A 707 16.85 -32.68 -7.15
C GLY A 707 17.92 -33.74 -6.93
N PHE A 708 18.68 -33.68 -5.83
CA PHE A 708 19.70 -34.68 -5.54
C PHE A 708 19.06 -36.02 -5.18
N ASN A 709 19.31 -37.05 -6.00
CA ASN A 709 18.79 -38.38 -5.81
C ASN A 709 19.81 -39.52 -5.92
N GLN A 710 21.09 -39.20 -5.99
CA GLN A 710 22.15 -40.19 -5.99
C GLN A 710 22.33 -40.81 -4.60
N LYS A 711 22.77 -42.08 -4.60
CA LYS A 711 23.18 -42.75 -3.36
C LYS A 711 24.56 -42.26 -2.94
N LEU A 712 24.70 -41.88 -1.68
CA LEU A 712 25.99 -41.60 -1.06
C LEU A 712 26.57 -42.91 -0.52
N SER A 713 27.76 -43.29 -0.98
CA SER A 713 28.45 -44.50 -0.51
C SER A 713 29.29 -44.18 0.73
N VAL A 714 29.59 -45.21 1.54
CA VAL A 714 30.51 -45.10 2.68
C VAL A 714 31.81 -44.38 2.28
N GLY A 715 32.21 -43.39 3.08
CA GLY A 715 33.45 -42.62 2.89
C GLY A 715 33.35 -41.47 1.88
N VAL A 716 32.18 -41.23 1.26
CA VAL A 716 31.96 -40.03 0.42
C VAL A 716 31.81 -38.78 1.28
N LEU A 717 31.05 -38.86 2.38
CA LEU A 717 30.93 -37.77 3.34
C LEU A 717 32.17 -37.72 4.24
N PRO A 718 32.79 -36.54 4.44
CA PRO A 718 33.96 -36.42 5.30
C PRO A 718 33.59 -36.50 6.79
N GLU A 719 34.52 -36.99 7.62
CA GLU A 719 34.31 -37.15 9.08
C GLU A 719 34.13 -35.82 9.83
N SER A 720 34.60 -34.71 9.26
CA SER A 720 34.44 -33.35 9.79
C SER A 720 33.00 -32.84 9.73
N LEU A 721 32.12 -33.47 8.95
CA LEU A 721 30.79 -32.95 8.64
C LEU A 721 29.88 -32.95 9.88
N LYS A 722 29.46 -31.76 10.31
CA LYS A 722 28.56 -31.54 11.45
C LYS A 722 27.11 -31.33 11.02
N SER A 723 26.89 -30.78 9.82
CA SER A 723 25.56 -30.44 9.32
C SER A 723 25.35 -30.96 7.90
N LEU A 724 24.27 -31.74 7.70
CA LEU A 724 23.86 -32.26 6.40
C LEU A 724 22.39 -31.95 6.14
N SER A 725 22.10 -31.35 5.00
CA SER A 725 20.73 -31.13 4.52
C SER A 725 20.52 -31.81 3.17
N MET A 726 19.47 -32.62 3.04
CA MET A 726 19.11 -33.32 1.81
C MET A 726 17.61 -33.65 1.74
N THR A 727 17.11 -34.08 0.58
CA THR A 727 15.68 -34.45 0.40
C THR A 727 15.42 -35.95 0.43
N ASN A 728 16.45 -36.76 0.22
CA ASN A 728 16.34 -38.21 0.19
C ASN A 728 16.80 -38.86 1.49
N TYR A 729 16.37 -40.11 1.67
CA TYR A 729 16.79 -40.92 2.81
C TYR A 729 18.25 -41.35 2.65
N ILE A 730 18.97 -41.43 3.78
CA ILE A 730 20.35 -41.89 3.88
C ILE A 730 20.44 -42.95 4.98
N ASP A 731 21.18 -44.03 4.74
CA ASP A 731 21.37 -45.08 5.75
C ASP A 731 22.30 -44.54 6.86
N ARG A 732 22.01 -44.85 8.13
CA ARG A 732 22.84 -44.43 9.29
C ARG A 732 24.32 -44.79 9.16
N LYS A 733 24.63 -45.94 8.54
CA LYS A 733 26.01 -46.41 8.29
C LYS A 733 26.81 -45.54 7.31
N ASP A 734 26.11 -44.77 6.48
CA ASP A 734 26.69 -43.89 5.47
C ASP A 734 26.86 -42.45 6.01
N LEU A 735 26.39 -42.17 7.24
CA LEU A 735 26.56 -40.90 7.93
C LEU A 735 27.85 -40.87 8.77
N PRO A 736 28.55 -39.72 8.86
CA PRO A 736 29.65 -39.51 9.80
C PRO A 736 29.21 -39.70 11.26
N GLN A 737 30.13 -40.16 12.13
CA GLN A 737 29.82 -40.45 13.53
C GLN A 737 29.44 -39.19 14.33
N HIS A 738 30.04 -38.05 14.00
CA HIS A 738 29.90 -36.79 14.73
C HIS A 738 28.88 -35.81 14.11
N ILE A 739 27.99 -36.29 13.24
CA ILE A 739 26.93 -35.45 12.69
C ILE A 739 26.04 -34.90 13.82
N GLU A 740 25.78 -33.59 13.84
CA GLU A 740 25.00 -32.89 14.88
C GLU A 740 23.63 -32.44 14.36
N ASN A 741 23.56 -32.10 13.07
CA ASN A 741 22.38 -31.57 12.43
C ASN A 741 22.11 -32.32 11.13
N LEU A 742 21.05 -33.12 11.12
CA LEU A 742 20.56 -33.79 9.91
C LEU A 742 19.19 -33.22 9.55
N PHE A 743 19.07 -32.67 8.35
CA PHE A 743 17.81 -32.19 7.80
C PHE A 743 17.41 -33.05 6.60
N ILE A 744 16.26 -33.72 6.70
CA ILE A 744 15.66 -34.46 5.59
C ILE A 744 14.34 -33.79 5.21
N ARG A 745 14.22 -33.36 3.95
CA ARG A 745 13.03 -32.63 3.43
C ARG A 745 12.67 -31.40 4.27
N GLY A 746 13.68 -30.71 4.79
CA GLY A 746 13.51 -29.51 5.61
C GLY A 746 13.09 -29.76 7.06
N GLN A 747 12.99 -31.03 7.49
CA GLN A 747 12.74 -31.40 8.89
C GLN A 747 14.02 -31.85 9.55
N ARG A 748 14.29 -31.34 10.77
CA ARG A 748 15.40 -31.81 11.59
C ARG A 748 15.09 -33.22 12.08
N ILE A 749 16.03 -34.13 11.88
CA ILE A 749 15.96 -35.51 12.33
C ILE A 749 16.73 -35.63 13.65
N ASP A 750 16.13 -36.32 14.61
CA ASP A 750 16.79 -36.67 15.87
C ASP A 750 17.73 -37.85 15.66
N ILE A 751 19.03 -37.56 15.72
CA ILE A 751 20.12 -38.47 15.38
C ILE A 751 20.24 -39.64 16.38
N ASP A 752 19.83 -39.44 17.63
CA ASP A 752 19.85 -40.50 18.66
C ASP A 752 18.76 -41.55 18.39
N SER A 753 17.75 -41.19 17.61
CA SER A 753 16.63 -42.06 17.22
C SER A 753 16.72 -42.63 15.78
N PHE A 754 17.74 -42.21 15.00
CA PHE A 754 17.84 -42.43 13.55
C PHE A 754 18.64 -43.68 13.13
#